data_AF-A0AAV9TPI7-F1
#
_entry.id   AF-A0AAV9TPI7-F1
#
_cell.length_a   1.000
_cell.length_b   1.000
_cell.length_c   1.000
_cell.angle_alpha   90.00
_cell.angle_beta   90.00
_cell.angle_gamma   90.00
#
_symmetry.space_group_name_H-M   'P 1'
#
loop_
_entity.id
_entity.type
_entity.pdbx_description
1 polymer ?
#
loop_
_entity_poly.entity_id
_entity_poly.type
_entity_poly.pdbx_seq_one_letter_code
_entity_poly.pdbx_strand_id
1 'polypeptide(L)'
;MEDEKRDTSSPYRASKASAFGLEDLHLEDQASSSAQPEGPEPPEYTPQYTPHRQRPMPLNIVVQVVGSRGDVQPFLALAAALQKSGHRVRIATHPQFSSFVLDSNKSSASDNKLEFFPVGGDPADLMAYMVESPSLIPKMSQIRAGIIQRKRDMYVEMLDGFWRSCVRPDPVSNVPFVADAIIANPPSFAHVHCAQALGIPVHLMFTMPWTSTKAFPHPLANIKYSKEDKKSTNHASYAAVEFLTWQGLGDLVNAWRVESLGLEPVPSTEGHRILESLQVPFTYCWSPSLVPKPSDWGPHIDISGFFFRDPAPYTPPPDLKAFLEAGPPPIYIGFGSIVVGGIEGLMTMVLSAIKATGVRAIISRGWSNLTGEESVNVFYVGDCPHEWLFQQVAAVIHHGGAGTTACGLRYGRPTTIVPFFGDQPFWGAVVAEAGAGPDPIPYRSLTSQKLIHAIQLCLSPEAVAAARQLADSMRTENGVQAAVDAFHANLPKNKMACDFFSDQPAALVYGRGKKQVKMCRPVASILVKNERLERKQLKSYRSKPTNIENQRWDPLTAISAASLSTIVKMASATADIVVKPFEQYKRTGESAENLEEQLAKTRRHSQAPAFAMLPLPGVGAPDSAEQHAIGTRPPPSRGSEESSGRPGAMAAAAASGVGKLAGNATKGLFVDIPLAMTEGLRAVPNLYGDQVRKHDAVEDFRSGVSVAGKTFCHDMKGGFTDIFVHTYTGKKEQGAIGAAKGLGKGVVSLVTKSTAATFGLVSYPAQGIYRSIWAASNADMRRSIEDEKLLEGDWLVSMSPSWKMDHAAIVEDFEGMRGTRGR
;
A
#
# COMPACT_ATOMS: atom_id res chain seq x y z
N MET A 1 -42.29 -52.71 -45.62
CA MET A 1 -41.80 -54.07 -45.30
C MET A 1 -41.45 -54.03 -43.83
N GLU A 2 -42.48 -54.19 -43.01
CA GLU A 2 -42.84 -55.46 -42.33
C GLU A 2 -41.83 -55.73 -41.21
N ASP A 3 -42.22 -55.49 -39.95
CA ASP A 3 -42.84 -56.48 -39.03
C ASP A 3 -41.80 -57.54 -38.59
N GLU A 4 -41.66 -58.00 -37.36
CA GLU A 4 -42.33 -57.80 -36.08
C GLU A 4 -41.45 -58.52 -35.01
N LYS A 5 -41.51 -58.07 -33.74
CA LYS A 5 -41.58 -58.87 -32.48
C LYS A 5 -40.51 -59.92 -32.11
N ARG A 6 -39.83 -59.72 -30.95
CA ARG A 6 -40.08 -60.36 -29.60
C ARG A 6 -39.55 -61.79 -29.50
N ASP A 7 -39.02 -62.34 -28.41
CA ASP A 7 -38.82 -61.97 -27.00
C ASP A 7 -37.88 -63.07 -26.40
N THR A 8 -37.57 -62.98 -25.10
CA THR A 8 -37.30 -64.06 -24.10
C THR A 8 -36.04 -63.90 -23.23
N SER A 9 -36.17 -63.12 -22.15
CA SER A 9 -36.21 -63.53 -20.72
C SER A 9 -35.19 -64.50 -20.04
N SER A 10 -34.50 -63.95 -19.01
CA SER A 10 -34.30 -64.45 -17.59
C SER A 10 -33.40 -65.69 -17.29
N PRO A 11 -32.93 -66.01 -16.04
CA PRO A 11 -33.28 -65.48 -14.68
C PRO A 11 -32.23 -65.39 -13.51
N TYR A 12 -32.61 -64.66 -12.42
CA TYR A 12 -32.41 -64.88 -10.94
C TYR A 12 -30.99 -64.77 -10.26
N ARG A 13 -30.75 -64.22 -9.02
CA ARG A 13 -31.54 -64.12 -7.75
C ARG A 13 -30.94 -63.14 -6.66
N ALA A 14 -31.84 -62.42 -5.96
CA ALA A 14 -31.90 -62.00 -4.51
C ALA A 14 -30.87 -61.03 -3.83
N SER A 15 -31.21 -60.11 -2.88
CA SER A 15 -32.48 -59.72 -2.21
C SER A 15 -32.41 -58.41 -1.38
N LYS A 16 -33.57 -57.70 -1.30
CA LYS A 16 -34.21 -56.95 -0.15
C LYS A 16 -33.50 -55.73 0.50
N ALA A 17 -34.15 -54.64 0.93
CA ALA A 17 -35.54 -54.15 0.86
C ALA A 17 -35.64 -52.71 1.44
N SER A 18 -36.71 -51.99 1.03
CA SER A 18 -37.49 -50.96 1.74
C SER A 18 -36.88 -49.56 1.99
N ALA A 19 -37.60 -48.44 1.93
CA ALA A 19 -38.98 -48.10 1.53
C ALA A 19 -39.18 -46.56 1.61
N PHE A 20 -40.31 -46.10 1.04
CA PHE A 20 -40.99 -44.79 1.19
C PHE A 20 -40.42 -43.64 0.33
N GLY A 21 -41.13 -43.03 -0.62
CA GLY A 21 -42.53 -43.09 -1.03
C GLY A 21 -42.79 -41.82 -1.85
N LEU A 22 -42.95 -41.97 -3.17
CA LEU A 22 -43.14 -40.88 -4.14
C LEU A 22 -44.19 -41.35 -5.15
N GLU A 23 -45.37 -40.75 -5.09
CA GLU A 23 -46.52 -40.76 -6.01
C GLU A 23 -47.48 -39.72 -5.36
N ASP A 24 -48.07 -38.70 -6.00
CA ASP A 24 -48.46 -38.43 -7.37
C ASP A 24 -48.59 -36.89 -7.57
N LEU A 25 -48.37 -36.39 -8.79
CA LEU A 25 -49.38 -35.66 -9.59
C LEU A 25 -48.77 -34.93 -10.80
N HIS A 26 -49.52 -35.00 -11.90
CA HIS A 26 -49.18 -34.66 -13.28
C HIS A 26 -49.01 -33.17 -13.62
N LEU A 27 -48.17 -32.96 -14.65
CA LEU A 27 -48.27 -32.04 -15.82
C LEU A 27 -48.69 -30.57 -15.59
N GLU A 28 -47.80 -29.65 -15.96
CA GLU A 28 -48.06 -28.67 -17.02
C GLU A 28 -46.79 -27.94 -17.47
N ASP A 29 -46.65 -27.82 -18.79
CA ASP A 29 -45.60 -27.13 -19.52
C ASP A 29 -45.92 -25.64 -19.51
N GLN A 30 -45.25 -24.85 -18.66
CA GLN A 30 -45.37 -23.39 -18.65
C GLN A 30 -44.00 -22.73 -18.70
N ALA A 31 -43.79 -21.95 -19.78
CA ALA A 31 -42.69 -21.03 -19.95
C ALA A 31 -42.63 -20.06 -18.75
N SER A 32 -41.68 -20.27 -17.84
CA SER A 32 -41.45 -19.36 -16.72
C SER A 32 -40.50 -18.25 -17.14
N SER A 33 -41.07 -17.06 -17.38
CA SER A 33 -40.44 -15.77 -17.13
C SER A 33 -39.59 -15.82 -15.85
N SER A 34 -38.27 -15.76 -15.98
CA SER A 34 -37.38 -15.54 -14.85
C SER A 34 -37.28 -14.04 -14.57
N ALA A 35 -38.36 -13.45 -14.06
CA ALA A 35 -38.23 -12.25 -13.25
C ALA A 35 -37.46 -12.67 -11.98
N GLN A 36 -36.20 -12.24 -11.87
CA GLN A 36 -35.42 -12.35 -10.63
C GLN A 36 -36.22 -11.69 -9.51
N PRO A 37 -36.30 -12.25 -8.29
CA PRO A 37 -36.83 -11.52 -7.16
C PRO A 37 -35.93 -10.29 -6.95
N GLU A 38 -36.52 -9.09 -7.00
CA GLU A 38 -35.85 -7.85 -6.60
C GLU A 38 -35.29 -8.07 -5.18
N GLY A 39 -33.97 -8.30 -5.11
CA GLY A 39 -33.26 -8.23 -3.84
C GLY A 39 -33.44 -6.83 -3.26
N PRO A 40 -33.40 -6.66 -1.92
CA PRO A 40 -33.47 -5.33 -1.34
C PRO A 40 -32.41 -4.44 -2.01
N GLU A 41 -32.83 -3.29 -2.53
CA GLU A 41 -31.91 -2.30 -3.11
C GLU A 41 -30.74 -2.12 -2.14
N PRO A 42 -29.48 -2.25 -2.60
CA PRO A 42 -28.34 -2.01 -1.74
C PRO A 42 -28.48 -0.60 -1.15
N PRO A 43 -28.30 -0.44 0.18
CA PRO A 43 -28.51 0.84 0.82
C PRO A 43 -27.66 1.90 0.13
N GLU A 44 -28.28 3.05 -0.16
CA GLU A 44 -27.63 4.19 -0.79
C GLU A 44 -26.37 4.55 0.02
N TYR A 45 -25.19 4.32 -0.58
CA TYR A 45 -23.94 4.64 0.08
C TYR A 45 -23.81 6.16 0.14
N THR A 46 -24.13 6.72 1.31
CA THR A 46 -23.79 8.10 1.63
C THR A 46 -22.41 8.08 2.27
N PRO A 47 -21.42 8.82 1.74
CA PRO A 47 -20.14 8.96 2.40
C PRO A 47 -20.34 9.42 3.85
N GLN A 48 -19.75 8.70 4.82
CA GLN A 48 -20.00 8.94 6.25
C GLN A 48 -19.29 10.20 6.79
N TYR A 49 -18.66 10.99 5.93
CA TYR A 49 -17.97 12.22 6.32
C TYR A 49 -18.83 13.45 6.01
N THR A 50 -18.94 14.33 6.99
CA THR A 50 -19.61 15.63 6.82
C THR A 50 -18.70 16.57 6.03
N PRO A 51 -19.18 17.23 4.96
CA PRO A 51 -18.41 18.22 4.22
C PRO A 51 -17.88 19.31 5.17
N HIS A 52 -16.58 19.57 5.12
CA HIS A 52 -15.95 20.48 6.06
C HIS A 52 -16.22 21.93 5.65
N ARG A 53 -16.98 22.68 6.48
CA ARG A 53 -17.32 24.09 6.21
C ARG A 53 -16.20 25.09 6.52
N GLN A 54 -15.15 24.66 7.23
CA GLN A 54 -13.99 25.51 7.55
C GLN A 54 -12.87 25.27 6.55
N ARG A 55 -12.20 26.37 6.15
CA ARG A 55 -11.03 26.32 5.26
C ARG A 55 -9.95 25.41 5.88
N PRO A 56 -9.47 24.37 5.17
CA PRO A 56 -8.50 23.46 5.73
C PRO A 56 -7.13 24.15 5.87
N MET A 57 -6.32 23.66 6.81
CA MET A 57 -4.92 24.04 6.97
C MET A 57 -4.17 23.86 5.64
N PRO A 58 -3.39 24.86 5.19
CA PRO A 58 -2.61 24.72 3.97
C PRO A 58 -1.51 23.67 4.19
N LEU A 59 -1.47 22.67 3.32
CA LEU A 59 -0.54 21.54 3.40
C LEU A 59 0.25 21.47 2.11
N ASN A 60 1.51 21.03 2.21
CA ASN A 60 2.25 20.53 1.08
C ASN A 60 1.84 19.07 0.81
N ILE A 61 1.12 18.84 -0.28
CA ILE A 61 0.65 17.50 -0.67
C ILE A 61 1.44 17.03 -1.87
N VAL A 62 2.09 15.88 -1.75
CA VAL A 62 2.65 15.18 -2.90
C VAL A 62 1.67 14.09 -3.36
N VAL A 63 1.38 14.08 -4.65
CA VAL A 63 0.49 13.11 -5.30
C VAL A 63 1.34 12.18 -6.15
N GLN A 64 1.54 10.95 -5.69
CA GLN A 64 2.40 9.94 -6.33
C GLN A 64 1.56 9.04 -7.25
N VAL A 65 1.80 9.11 -8.55
CA VAL A 65 0.99 8.35 -9.53
C VAL A 65 1.90 7.62 -10.50
N VAL A 66 1.69 6.31 -10.60
CA VAL A 66 2.28 5.44 -11.63
C VAL A 66 1.18 4.98 -12.58
N GLY A 67 1.44 5.04 -13.87
CA GLY A 67 0.53 4.50 -14.87
C GLY A 67 0.49 5.29 -16.17
N SER A 68 -0.55 5.03 -16.94
CA SER A 68 -0.82 5.68 -18.22
C SER A 68 -1.44 7.07 -18.03
N ARG A 69 -1.75 7.74 -19.14
CA ARG A 69 -2.54 8.98 -19.10
C ARG A 69 -3.88 8.80 -18.36
N GLY A 70 -4.49 7.62 -18.47
CA GLY A 70 -5.75 7.29 -17.78
C GLY A 70 -5.64 7.27 -16.27
N ASP A 71 -4.43 7.02 -15.74
CA ASP A 71 -4.14 7.05 -14.31
C ASP A 71 -3.79 8.47 -13.85
N VAL A 72 -2.99 9.21 -14.63
CA VAL A 72 -2.54 10.57 -14.26
C VAL A 72 -3.67 11.61 -14.35
N GLN A 73 -4.50 11.55 -15.38
CA GLN A 73 -5.54 12.56 -15.65
C GLN A 73 -6.55 12.76 -14.50
N PRO A 74 -7.09 11.69 -13.87
CA PRO A 74 -7.92 11.80 -12.66
C PRO A 74 -7.25 12.60 -11.54
N PHE A 75 -5.98 12.34 -11.27
CA PHE A 75 -5.25 13.01 -10.19
C PHE A 75 -4.97 14.49 -10.47
N LEU A 76 -4.92 14.91 -11.73
CA LEU A 76 -4.89 16.35 -12.06
C LEU A 76 -6.18 17.06 -11.65
N ALA A 77 -7.34 16.41 -11.82
CA ALA A 77 -8.62 16.94 -11.37
C ALA A 77 -8.66 17.07 -9.83
N LEU A 78 -8.22 16.03 -9.13
CA LEU A 78 -8.07 16.03 -7.68
C LEU A 78 -7.13 17.13 -7.19
N ALA A 79 -5.94 17.24 -7.82
CA ALA A 79 -4.94 18.22 -7.44
C ALA A 79 -5.44 19.65 -7.60
N ALA A 80 -6.16 19.95 -8.68
CA ALA A 80 -6.80 21.25 -8.87
C ALA A 80 -7.84 21.56 -7.77
N ALA A 81 -8.62 20.57 -7.32
CA ALA A 81 -9.57 20.75 -6.21
C ALA A 81 -8.88 20.93 -4.85
N LEU A 82 -7.79 20.21 -4.60
CA LEU A 82 -6.95 20.41 -3.41
C LEU A 82 -6.30 21.80 -3.40
N GLN A 83 -5.88 22.33 -4.54
CA GLN A 83 -5.38 23.70 -4.65
C GLN A 83 -6.45 24.74 -4.36
N LYS A 84 -7.68 24.56 -4.88
CA LYS A 84 -8.83 25.41 -4.54
C LYS A 84 -9.12 25.41 -3.04
N SER A 85 -8.84 24.29 -2.37
CA SER A 85 -8.94 24.16 -0.91
C SER A 85 -7.81 24.86 -0.13
N GLY A 86 -6.76 25.34 -0.82
CA GLY A 86 -5.65 26.08 -0.22
C GLY A 86 -4.36 25.28 -0.04
N HIS A 87 -4.27 24.05 -0.57
CA HIS A 87 -3.06 23.24 -0.48
C HIS A 87 -2.06 23.56 -1.59
N ARG A 88 -0.77 23.39 -1.31
CA ARG A 88 0.31 23.39 -2.31
C ARG A 88 0.48 21.95 -2.80
N VAL A 89 0.29 21.70 -4.09
CA VAL A 89 0.21 20.34 -4.63
C VAL A 89 1.30 20.08 -5.66
N ARG A 90 2.02 18.98 -5.47
CA ARG A 90 3.06 18.48 -6.36
C ARG A 90 2.67 17.11 -6.91
N ILE A 91 2.58 16.98 -8.23
CA ILE A 91 2.39 15.70 -8.90
C ILE A 91 3.75 15.05 -9.15
N ALA A 92 3.94 13.86 -8.59
CA ALA A 92 5.12 13.03 -8.82
C ALA A 92 4.72 11.86 -9.73
N THR A 93 5.22 11.87 -10.97
CA THR A 93 4.93 10.83 -11.97
C THR A 93 6.01 10.78 -13.06
N HIS A 94 5.81 9.99 -14.09
CA HIS A 94 6.78 9.75 -15.16
C HIS A 94 7.16 11.05 -15.90
N PRO A 95 8.44 11.23 -16.30
CA PRO A 95 8.94 12.44 -16.95
C PRO A 95 8.12 12.91 -18.16
N GLN A 96 7.61 11.98 -18.96
CA GLN A 96 6.83 12.25 -20.16
C GLN A 96 5.50 12.99 -19.91
N PHE A 97 4.98 12.97 -18.68
CA PHE A 97 3.76 13.68 -18.31
C PHE A 97 4.01 15.11 -17.81
N SER A 98 5.27 15.57 -17.80
CA SER A 98 5.64 16.92 -17.34
C SER A 98 4.82 18.02 -18.03
N SER A 99 4.78 18.01 -19.37
CA SER A 99 3.99 18.98 -20.14
C SER A 99 2.50 18.87 -19.83
N PHE A 100 1.96 17.66 -19.70
CA PHE A 100 0.55 17.43 -19.38
C PHE A 100 0.16 18.01 -18.01
N VAL A 101 1.03 17.89 -17.00
CA VAL A 101 0.83 18.49 -15.68
C VAL A 101 0.97 20.01 -15.76
N LEU A 102 2.06 20.53 -16.31
CA LEU A 102 2.34 21.95 -16.32
C LEU A 102 1.36 22.73 -17.21
N ASP A 103 0.90 22.16 -18.32
CA ASP A 103 -0.08 22.80 -19.20
C ASP A 103 -1.46 22.92 -18.54
N SER A 104 -1.78 22.07 -17.58
CA SER A 104 -3.02 22.20 -16.80
C SER A 104 -3.09 23.50 -15.99
N ASN A 105 -1.96 24.16 -15.76
CA ASN A 105 -1.89 25.47 -15.11
C ASN A 105 -2.29 26.63 -16.03
N LYS A 106 -2.28 26.45 -17.36
CA LYS A 106 -2.57 27.52 -18.34
C LYS A 106 -4.00 28.03 -18.24
N SER A 107 -4.94 27.15 -17.92
CA SER A 107 -6.35 27.51 -17.72
C SER A 107 -6.67 27.96 -16.29
N SER A 108 -5.72 27.88 -15.37
CA SER A 108 -5.91 28.24 -13.97
C SER A 108 -5.53 29.70 -13.72
N ALA A 109 -6.47 30.52 -13.26
CA ALA A 109 -6.19 31.88 -12.81
C ALA A 109 -5.55 31.94 -11.40
N SER A 110 -5.37 30.81 -10.74
CA SER A 110 -4.73 30.73 -9.42
C SER A 110 -3.24 31.07 -9.50
N ASP A 111 -2.76 31.86 -8.54
CA ASP A 111 -1.32 32.10 -8.31
C ASP A 111 -0.61 30.84 -7.78
N ASN A 112 -1.36 29.98 -7.08
CA ASN A 112 -0.88 28.66 -6.66
C ASN A 112 -1.00 27.69 -7.83
N LYS A 113 0.13 27.37 -8.47
CA LYS A 113 0.25 26.50 -9.65
C LYS A 113 0.62 25.06 -9.25
N LEU A 114 0.16 24.08 -10.00
CA LEU A 114 0.54 22.67 -9.80
C LEU A 114 2.03 22.51 -10.09
N GLU A 115 2.72 21.85 -9.18
CA GLU A 115 4.13 21.49 -9.34
C GLU A 115 4.26 20.09 -9.92
N PHE A 116 5.38 19.83 -10.60
CA PHE A 116 5.69 18.54 -11.19
C PHE A 116 7.05 18.04 -10.67
N PHE A 117 7.14 16.75 -10.36
CA PHE A 117 8.39 16.10 -10.01
C PHE A 117 8.58 14.81 -10.84
N PRO A 118 9.67 14.70 -11.62
CA PRO A 118 9.95 13.51 -12.42
C PRO A 118 10.46 12.38 -11.51
N VAL A 119 9.77 11.24 -11.53
CA VAL A 119 10.15 10.08 -10.70
C VAL A 119 10.94 9.01 -11.45
N GLY A 120 11.17 9.19 -12.75
CA GLY A 120 11.78 8.18 -13.60
C GLY A 120 10.79 7.13 -14.11
N GLY A 121 11.31 6.10 -14.76
CA GLY A 121 10.56 5.04 -15.43
C GLY A 121 9.71 5.49 -16.62
N ASP A 122 9.46 4.53 -17.52
CA ASP A 122 8.64 4.72 -18.72
C ASP A 122 7.35 3.90 -18.58
N PRO A 123 6.16 4.53 -18.61
CA PRO A 123 4.90 3.80 -18.52
C PRO A 123 4.61 2.95 -19.76
N ALA A 124 5.19 3.25 -20.93
CA ALA A 124 5.10 2.36 -22.09
C ALA A 124 5.81 1.02 -21.81
N ASP A 125 6.98 1.05 -21.18
CA ASP A 125 7.72 -0.16 -20.76
C ASP A 125 6.97 -0.95 -19.69
N LEU A 126 6.29 -0.26 -18.76
CA LEU A 126 5.40 -0.88 -17.76
C LEU A 126 4.18 -1.55 -18.43
N MET A 127 3.52 -0.86 -19.37
CA MET A 127 2.33 -1.37 -20.06
C MET A 127 2.65 -2.54 -21.00
N ALA A 128 3.74 -2.46 -21.77
CA ALA A 128 4.18 -3.52 -22.67
C ALA A 128 4.36 -4.85 -21.92
N TYR A 129 4.87 -4.79 -20.69
CA TYR A 129 4.97 -5.98 -19.85
C TYR A 129 3.63 -6.61 -19.51
N MET A 130 2.66 -5.80 -19.09
CA MET A 130 1.34 -6.30 -18.68
C MET A 130 0.58 -6.92 -19.86
N VAL A 131 0.80 -6.42 -21.07
CA VAL A 131 0.28 -7.00 -22.31
C VAL A 131 0.93 -8.36 -22.60
N GLU A 132 2.26 -8.45 -22.50
CA GLU A 132 3.01 -9.68 -22.78
C GLU A 132 2.83 -10.77 -21.70
N SER A 133 2.60 -10.33 -20.46
CA SER A 133 2.43 -11.13 -19.25
C SER A 133 1.15 -10.72 -18.51
N PRO A 134 -0.02 -11.20 -18.98
CA PRO A 134 -1.30 -10.93 -18.31
C PRO A 134 -1.39 -11.50 -16.89
N SER A 135 -0.45 -12.39 -16.52
CA SER A 135 -0.28 -12.95 -15.18
C SER A 135 0.97 -12.36 -14.51
N LEU A 136 0.92 -12.19 -13.18
CA LEU A 136 2.06 -11.76 -12.35
C LEU A 136 3.29 -12.69 -12.42
N ILE A 137 3.13 -13.89 -12.96
CA ILE A 137 4.23 -14.85 -13.15
C ILE A 137 4.92 -14.57 -14.49
N PRO A 138 6.22 -14.22 -14.51
CA PRO A 138 6.95 -13.97 -15.75
C PRO A 138 7.13 -15.25 -16.58
N LYS A 139 7.17 -15.12 -17.91
CA LYS A 139 7.52 -16.24 -18.79
C LYS A 139 9.04 -16.46 -18.80
N MET A 140 9.48 -17.72 -18.90
CA MET A 140 10.91 -18.08 -18.97
C MET A 140 11.68 -17.38 -20.11
N SER A 141 11.01 -17.09 -21.23
CA SER A 141 11.58 -16.34 -22.35
C SER A 141 11.95 -14.90 -21.98
N GLN A 142 11.17 -14.25 -21.11
CA GLN A 142 11.42 -12.87 -20.65
C GLN A 142 12.57 -12.79 -19.63
N ILE A 143 12.70 -13.83 -18.80
CA ILE A 143 13.84 -13.96 -17.87
C ILE A 143 15.15 -14.02 -18.67
N ARG A 144 15.19 -14.85 -19.73
CA ARG A 144 16.37 -14.98 -20.61
C ARG A 144 16.69 -13.71 -21.40
N ALA A 145 15.72 -12.85 -21.66
CA ALA A 145 15.89 -11.60 -22.40
C ALA A 145 16.37 -10.41 -21.55
N GLY A 146 16.65 -10.60 -20.25
CA GLY A 146 17.12 -9.52 -19.35
C GLY A 146 16.05 -8.47 -18.99
N ILE A 147 14.81 -8.65 -19.46
CA ILE A 147 13.68 -7.74 -19.25
C ILE A 147 13.37 -7.54 -17.75
N ILE A 148 13.62 -8.58 -16.94
CA ILE A 148 13.39 -8.53 -15.49
C ILE A 148 14.37 -7.58 -14.80
N GLN A 149 15.66 -7.61 -15.16
CA GLN A 149 16.67 -6.77 -14.51
C GLN A 149 16.40 -5.29 -14.82
N ARG A 150 16.19 -4.93 -16.09
CA ARG A 150 15.86 -3.56 -16.50
C ARG A 150 14.65 -3.01 -15.74
N LYS A 151 13.63 -3.85 -15.51
CA LYS A 151 12.44 -3.46 -14.74
C LYS A 151 12.74 -3.25 -13.27
N ARG A 152 13.55 -4.11 -12.67
CA ARG A 152 13.97 -3.97 -11.28
C ARG A 152 14.76 -2.66 -11.10
N ASP A 153 15.66 -2.34 -12.02
CA ASP A 153 16.41 -1.07 -12.02
C ASP A 153 15.47 0.13 -12.13
N MET A 154 14.49 0.06 -13.04
CA MET A 154 13.45 1.08 -13.19
C MET A 154 12.61 1.26 -11.91
N TYR A 155 12.25 0.17 -11.22
CA TYR A 155 11.54 0.26 -9.95
C TYR A 155 12.40 0.92 -8.87
N VAL A 156 13.70 0.63 -8.80
CA VAL A 156 14.62 1.29 -7.86
C VAL A 156 14.70 2.79 -8.15
N GLU A 157 14.83 3.19 -9.41
CA GLU A 157 14.79 4.59 -9.83
C GLU A 157 13.48 5.26 -9.38
N MET A 158 12.33 4.61 -9.62
CA MET A 158 11.02 5.13 -9.24
C MET A 158 10.86 5.26 -7.72
N LEU A 159 11.30 4.28 -6.94
CA LEU A 159 11.27 4.34 -5.48
C LEU A 159 12.05 5.56 -4.96
N ASP A 160 13.28 5.78 -5.47
CA ASP A 160 14.07 6.96 -5.11
C ASP A 160 13.43 8.27 -5.60
N GLY A 161 12.90 8.29 -6.83
CA GLY A 161 12.18 9.43 -7.40
C GLY A 161 10.98 9.85 -6.54
N PHE A 162 10.18 8.87 -6.09
CA PHE A 162 9.07 9.13 -5.18
C PHE A 162 9.53 9.63 -3.82
N TRP A 163 10.61 9.09 -3.25
CA TRP A 163 11.19 9.63 -2.01
C TRP A 163 11.61 11.09 -2.17
N ARG A 164 12.39 11.37 -3.20
CA ARG A 164 12.91 12.72 -3.48
C ARG A 164 11.80 13.72 -3.74
N SER A 165 10.71 13.30 -4.39
CA SER A 165 9.54 14.16 -4.59
C SER A 165 8.93 14.68 -3.28
N CYS A 166 9.11 13.95 -2.18
CA CYS A 166 8.58 14.30 -0.86
C CYS A 166 9.47 15.29 -0.09
N VAL A 167 10.77 15.35 -0.38
CA VAL A 167 11.75 16.03 0.50
C VAL A 167 12.72 16.96 -0.21
N ARG A 168 12.80 16.92 -1.54
CA ARG A 168 13.74 17.72 -2.33
C ARG A 168 13.03 18.90 -2.98
N PRO A 169 13.77 20.00 -3.25
CA PRO A 169 13.25 21.11 -4.04
C PRO A 169 12.84 20.64 -5.44
N ASP A 170 12.02 21.46 -6.10
CA ASP A 170 11.72 21.29 -7.51
C ASP A 170 13.02 21.24 -8.34
N PRO A 171 13.24 20.23 -9.21
CA PRO A 171 14.53 20.06 -9.90
C PRO A 171 14.90 21.17 -10.87
N VAL A 172 13.93 22.00 -11.30
CA VAL A 172 14.14 23.04 -12.32
C VAL A 172 14.20 24.43 -11.68
N SER A 173 13.17 24.78 -10.91
CA SER A 173 13.04 26.08 -10.24
C SER A 173 13.79 26.15 -8.91
N ASN A 174 14.24 25.01 -8.38
CA ASN A 174 14.90 24.88 -7.08
C ASN A 174 14.06 25.39 -5.90
N VAL A 175 12.74 25.50 -6.07
CA VAL A 175 11.83 25.90 -5.00
C VAL A 175 11.74 24.78 -3.96
N PRO A 176 12.06 25.05 -2.67
CA PRO A 176 11.99 24.05 -1.61
C PRO A 176 10.60 23.44 -1.44
N PHE A 177 10.54 22.18 -1.03
CA PHE A 177 9.29 21.48 -0.75
C PHE A 177 9.55 20.29 0.15
N VAL A 178 8.80 20.23 1.26
CA VAL A 178 8.73 19.03 2.10
C VAL A 178 7.26 18.68 2.34
N ALA A 179 6.88 17.44 2.05
CA ALA A 179 5.50 16.98 2.15
C ALA A 179 4.97 16.99 3.60
N ASP A 180 3.72 17.44 3.77
CA ASP A 180 2.91 17.31 4.99
C ASP A 180 1.91 16.15 4.90
N ALA A 181 1.60 15.70 3.68
CA ALA A 181 0.75 14.55 3.39
C ALA A 181 1.08 13.94 2.02
N ILE A 182 0.77 12.66 1.86
CA ILE A 182 0.93 11.92 0.60
C ILE A 182 -0.44 11.42 0.14
N ILE A 183 -0.77 11.64 -1.13
CA ILE A 183 -1.82 10.90 -1.84
C ILE A 183 -1.12 10.03 -2.88
N ALA A 184 -1.51 8.77 -3.03
CA ALA A 184 -0.85 7.90 -4.00
C ALA A 184 -1.79 6.87 -4.60
N ASN A 185 -1.47 6.37 -5.79
CA ASN A 185 -2.04 5.10 -6.24
C ASN A 185 -1.13 3.92 -5.82
N PRO A 186 -1.69 2.72 -5.60
CA PRO A 186 -0.93 1.56 -5.14
C PRO A 186 0.29 1.16 -5.99
N PRO A 187 0.24 1.25 -7.34
CA PRO A 187 1.39 0.90 -8.19
C PRO A 187 2.67 1.73 -7.97
N SER A 188 2.63 2.81 -7.17
CA SER A 188 3.83 3.56 -6.78
C SER A 188 4.73 2.81 -5.78
N PHE A 189 4.16 1.94 -4.93
CA PHE A 189 4.82 1.14 -3.87
C PHE A 189 5.64 1.91 -2.81
N ALA A 190 6.10 3.14 -3.09
CA ALA A 190 6.89 3.98 -2.18
C ALA A 190 6.05 4.61 -1.05
N HIS A 191 4.77 4.87 -1.33
CA HIS A 191 3.83 5.67 -0.56
C HIS A 191 3.92 5.51 0.97
N VAL A 192 3.70 4.29 1.50
CA VAL A 192 3.64 4.03 2.95
C VAL A 192 5.01 4.12 3.61
N HIS A 193 6.07 3.83 2.86
CA HIS A 193 7.43 3.87 3.34
C HIS A 193 7.93 5.32 3.44
N CYS A 194 7.63 6.16 2.43
CA CYS A 194 7.87 7.61 2.50
C CYS A 194 7.09 8.24 3.66
N ALA A 195 5.81 7.88 3.81
CA ALA A 195 4.96 8.34 4.91
C ALA A 195 5.52 7.94 6.28
N GLN A 196 6.03 6.71 6.41
CA GLN A 196 6.68 6.22 7.62
C GLN A 196 7.95 7.03 7.96
N ALA A 197 8.81 7.27 6.97
CA ALA A 197 10.06 8.00 7.14
C ALA A 197 9.80 9.44 7.64
N LEU A 198 8.81 10.12 7.05
CA LEU A 198 8.43 11.49 7.40
C LEU A 198 7.53 11.57 8.64
N GLY A 199 6.80 10.50 8.96
CA GLY A 199 5.78 10.48 10.02
C GLY A 199 4.57 11.34 9.68
N ILE A 200 4.14 11.32 8.42
CA ILE A 200 3.02 12.12 7.86
C ILE A 200 1.88 11.20 7.37
N PRO A 201 0.65 11.71 7.23
CA PRO A 201 -0.45 10.93 6.67
C PRO A 201 -0.25 10.54 5.21
N VAL A 202 -0.72 9.34 4.87
CA VAL A 202 -0.85 8.83 3.51
C VAL A 202 -2.28 8.37 3.25
N HIS A 203 -2.79 8.64 2.06
CA HIS A 203 -4.11 8.22 1.57
C HIS A 203 -3.95 7.61 0.19
N LEU A 204 -4.43 6.39 0.00
CA LEU A 204 -4.40 5.72 -1.29
C LEU A 204 -5.68 5.97 -2.08
N MET A 205 -5.56 6.33 -3.36
CA MET A 205 -6.71 6.49 -4.23
C MET A 205 -6.51 5.69 -5.50
N PHE A 206 -7.54 4.99 -5.95
CA PHE A 206 -7.40 4.17 -7.16
C PHE A 206 -8.71 3.89 -7.87
N THR A 207 -8.61 3.60 -9.17
CA THR A 207 -9.74 3.22 -10.02
C THR A 207 -9.90 1.71 -10.12
N MET A 208 -8.91 0.93 -9.69
CA MET A 208 -8.92 -0.52 -9.79
C MET A 208 -9.03 -1.16 -8.40
N PRO A 209 -9.84 -2.22 -8.20
CA PRO A 209 -9.87 -2.97 -6.95
C PRO A 209 -8.49 -3.42 -6.47
N TRP A 210 -8.15 -3.06 -5.23
CA TRP A 210 -6.84 -3.36 -4.63
C TRP A 210 -6.91 -3.86 -3.18
N THR A 211 -8.03 -3.65 -2.49
CA THR A 211 -8.25 -4.03 -1.09
C THR A 211 -9.14 -5.25 -1.01
N SER A 212 -8.72 -6.23 -0.19
CA SER A 212 -9.39 -7.50 0.01
C SER A 212 -10.90 -7.38 0.24
N THR A 213 -11.68 -8.14 -0.52
CA THR A 213 -13.14 -8.29 -0.36
C THR A 213 -13.62 -9.63 -0.90
N LYS A 214 -14.76 -10.09 -0.39
CA LYS A 214 -15.51 -11.25 -0.89
C LYS A 214 -16.38 -10.92 -2.11
N ALA A 215 -16.62 -9.64 -2.42
CA ALA A 215 -17.54 -9.21 -3.47
C ALA A 215 -17.03 -9.52 -4.88
N PHE A 216 -15.78 -9.17 -5.17
CA PHE A 216 -15.14 -9.36 -6.49
C PHE A 216 -13.65 -9.72 -6.33
N PRO A 217 -13.05 -10.42 -7.31
CA PRO A 217 -11.66 -10.83 -7.22
C PRO A 217 -10.71 -9.66 -7.48
N HIS A 218 -9.46 -9.80 -7.07
CA HIS A 218 -8.37 -8.94 -7.48
C HIS A 218 -8.18 -9.07 -9.01
N PRO A 219 -8.24 -7.98 -9.80
CA PRO A 219 -8.22 -8.07 -11.26
C PRO A 219 -6.96 -8.70 -11.86
N LEU A 220 -5.81 -8.59 -11.19
CA LEU A 220 -4.55 -9.25 -11.60
C LEU A 220 -4.45 -10.75 -11.26
N ALA A 221 -5.39 -11.33 -10.51
CA ALA A 221 -5.27 -12.72 -10.05
C ALA A 221 -5.60 -13.76 -11.14
N ASN A 222 -6.33 -13.37 -12.21
CA ASN A 222 -6.74 -14.21 -13.33
C ASN A 222 -7.27 -15.61 -12.90
N ILE A 223 -8.30 -15.63 -12.05
CA ILE A 223 -8.80 -16.86 -11.42
C ILE A 223 -9.93 -17.49 -12.24
N LYS A 224 -9.91 -18.83 -12.32
CA LYS A 224 -11.05 -19.63 -12.77
C LYS A 224 -11.88 -20.07 -11.56
N TYR A 225 -13.18 -19.80 -11.57
CA TYR A 225 -14.08 -20.15 -10.48
C TYR A 225 -14.53 -21.60 -10.53
N SER A 226 -14.59 -22.27 -9.38
CA SER A 226 -15.52 -23.38 -9.14
C SER A 226 -16.91 -22.81 -8.76
N LYS A 227 -17.98 -23.57 -8.99
CA LYS A 227 -19.36 -23.09 -8.75
C LYS A 227 -19.69 -22.80 -7.28
N GLU A 228 -18.94 -23.37 -6.34
CA GLU A 228 -19.33 -23.45 -4.92
C GLU A 228 -18.58 -22.46 -3.99
N ASP A 229 -17.45 -21.84 -4.42
CA ASP A 229 -16.56 -21.10 -3.49
C ASP A 229 -16.22 -19.64 -3.87
N LYS A 230 -17.01 -19.01 -4.75
CA LYS A 230 -16.69 -17.67 -5.33
C LYS A 230 -16.25 -16.60 -4.30
N LYS A 231 -16.93 -16.49 -3.16
CA LYS A 231 -16.65 -15.45 -2.14
C LYS A 231 -15.28 -15.64 -1.47
N SER A 232 -14.94 -16.87 -1.11
CA SER A 232 -13.65 -17.21 -0.50
C SER A 232 -12.52 -17.08 -1.52
N THR A 233 -12.77 -17.49 -2.76
CA THR A 233 -11.83 -17.32 -3.88
C THR A 233 -11.55 -15.85 -4.17
N ASN A 234 -12.57 -14.98 -4.15
CA ASN A 234 -12.41 -13.53 -4.31
C ASN A 234 -11.49 -12.96 -3.23
N HIS A 235 -11.74 -13.28 -1.96
CA HIS A 235 -10.91 -12.75 -0.88
C HIS A 235 -9.46 -13.26 -0.95
N ALA A 236 -9.26 -14.56 -1.21
CA ALA A 236 -7.93 -15.17 -1.32
C ALA A 236 -7.11 -14.62 -2.51
N SER A 237 -7.77 -14.12 -3.54
CA SER A 237 -7.11 -13.55 -4.73
C SER A 237 -6.22 -12.35 -4.41
N TYR A 238 -6.62 -11.51 -3.45
CA TYR A 238 -5.87 -10.33 -3.03
C TYR A 238 -4.60 -10.74 -2.31
N ALA A 239 -4.71 -11.66 -1.35
CA ALA A 239 -3.55 -12.21 -0.64
C ALA A 239 -2.54 -12.85 -1.60
N ALA A 240 -3.01 -13.57 -2.63
CA ALA A 240 -2.14 -14.16 -3.63
C ALA A 240 -1.38 -13.11 -4.46
N VAL A 241 -2.08 -12.07 -4.94
CA VAL A 241 -1.47 -10.98 -5.72
C VAL A 241 -0.48 -10.19 -4.88
N GLU A 242 -0.88 -9.76 -3.68
CA GLU A 242 -0.01 -9.02 -2.78
C GLU A 242 1.24 -9.81 -2.39
N PHE A 243 1.08 -11.12 -2.13
CA PHE A 243 2.20 -12.00 -1.84
C PHE A 243 3.19 -12.07 -3.02
N LEU A 244 2.70 -12.29 -4.25
CA LEU A 244 3.54 -12.34 -5.44
C LEU A 244 4.24 -11.01 -5.71
N THR A 245 3.53 -9.90 -5.56
CA THR A 245 4.12 -8.55 -5.68
C THR A 245 5.24 -8.34 -4.66
N TRP A 246 5.02 -8.73 -3.40
CA TRP A 246 6.05 -8.61 -2.38
C TRP A 246 7.26 -9.54 -2.63
N GLN A 247 7.06 -10.76 -3.15
CA GLN A 247 8.17 -11.62 -3.55
C GLN A 247 8.99 -11.03 -4.71
N GLY A 248 8.35 -10.30 -5.63
CA GLY A 248 9.01 -9.69 -6.78
C GLY A 248 9.77 -8.39 -6.48
N LEU A 249 9.28 -7.59 -5.52
CA LEU A 249 9.77 -6.23 -5.26
C LEU A 249 10.28 -6.00 -3.81
N GLY A 250 9.96 -6.89 -2.87
CA GLY A 250 10.20 -6.66 -1.44
C GLY A 250 11.68 -6.53 -1.07
N ASP A 251 12.57 -7.18 -1.82
CA ASP A 251 14.01 -7.05 -1.64
C ASP A 251 14.53 -5.68 -2.08
N LEU A 252 14.05 -5.17 -3.23
CA LEU A 252 14.34 -3.82 -3.71
C LEU A 252 13.81 -2.75 -2.75
N VAL A 253 12.56 -2.91 -2.32
CA VAL A 253 11.92 -2.01 -1.35
C VAL A 253 12.72 -1.99 -0.05
N ASN A 254 13.18 -3.15 0.45
CA ASN A 254 13.96 -3.23 1.67
C ASN A 254 15.36 -2.63 1.55
N ALA A 255 16.05 -2.84 0.42
CA ALA A 255 17.33 -2.19 0.16
C ALA A 255 17.17 -0.66 0.16
N TRP A 256 16.21 -0.15 -0.62
CA TRP A 256 15.89 1.28 -0.68
C TRP A 256 15.46 1.86 0.68
N ARG A 257 14.67 1.12 1.48
CA ARG A 257 14.29 1.54 2.84
C ARG A 257 15.50 1.77 3.73
N VAL A 258 16.49 0.88 3.68
CA VAL A 258 17.70 0.99 4.49
C VAL A 258 18.59 2.12 3.97
N GLU A 259 18.86 2.13 2.66
CA GLU A 259 19.85 3.03 2.05
C GLU A 259 19.36 4.46 1.90
N SER A 260 18.08 4.65 1.55
CA SER A 260 17.53 5.97 1.17
C SER A 260 16.58 6.57 2.21
N LEU A 261 15.90 5.74 3.01
CA LEU A 261 14.94 6.20 4.03
C LEU A 261 15.44 6.08 5.48
N GLY A 262 16.54 5.35 5.70
CA GLY A 262 17.07 5.06 7.04
C GLY A 262 16.07 4.28 7.89
N LEU A 263 15.21 3.49 7.24
CA LEU A 263 14.18 2.65 7.86
C LEU A 263 14.65 1.21 7.93
N GLU A 264 14.16 0.50 8.94
CA GLU A 264 14.39 -0.95 9.03
C GLU A 264 13.69 -1.69 7.88
N PRO A 265 14.23 -2.83 7.42
CA PRO A 265 13.56 -3.67 6.44
C PRO A 265 12.23 -4.21 6.98
N VAL A 266 11.22 -4.29 6.09
CA VAL A 266 9.94 -4.93 6.38
C VAL A 266 10.10 -6.45 6.26
N PRO A 267 9.58 -7.23 7.21
CA PRO A 267 9.61 -8.69 7.15
C PRO A 267 8.79 -9.23 5.97
N SER A 268 9.22 -10.37 5.41
CA SER A 268 8.50 -11.07 4.35
C SER A 268 7.07 -11.45 4.72
N THR A 269 6.81 -11.73 5.99
CA THR A 269 5.49 -12.10 6.53
C THR A 269 4.51 -10.94 6.63
N GLU A 270 4.99 -9.69 6.65
CA GLU A 270 4.16 -8.50 6.81
C GLU A 270 4.08 -7.64 5.54
N GLY A 271 5.11 -7.68 4.70
CA GLY A 271 5.19 -6.77 3.56
C GLY A 271 4.02 -6.89 2.58
N HIS A 272 3.49 -8.10 2.38
CA HIS A 272 2.32 -8.31 1.52
C HIS A 272 1.01 -7.77 2.13
N ARG A 273 0.87 -7.67 3.46
CA ARG A 273 -0.37 -7.21 4.13
C ARG A 273 -0.26 -5.80 4.68
N ILE A 274 0.79 -5.06 4.35
CA ILE A 274 1.13 -3.80 5.01
C ILE A 274 -0.02 -2.77 4.98
N LEU A 275 -0.76 -2.70 3.86
CA LEU A 275 -1.88 -1.77 3.71
C LEU A 275 -3.05 -2.12 4.63
N GLU A 276 -3.39 -3.40 4.70
CA GLU A 276 -4.44 -3.94 5.56
C GLU A 276 -4.06 -3.84 7.04
N SER A 277 -2.85 -4.28 7.41
CA SER A 277 -2.33 -4.24 8.78
C SER A 277 -2.30 -2.81 9.35
N LEU A 278 -1.97 -1.83 8.51
CA LEU A 278 -1.92 -0.41 8.89
C LEU A 278 -3.27 0.31 8.74
N GLN A 279 -4.29 -0.33 8.15
CA GLN A 279 -5.57 0.29 7.78
C GLN A 279 -5.37 1.64 7.08
N VAL A 280 -4.53 1.65 6.04
CA VAL A 280 -4.23 2.86 5.28
C VAL A 280 -5.53 3.38 4.66
N PRO A 281 -5.90 4.67 4.87
CA PRO A 281 -7.07 5.25 4.23
C PRO A 281 -7.04 5.04 2.72
N PHE A 282 -8.14 4.55 2.17
CA PHE A 282 -8.27 4.20 0.77
C PHE A 282 -9.55 4.82 0.20
N THR A 283 -9.49 5.45 -0.98
CA THR A 283 -10.69 5.93 -1.68
C THR A 283 -10.71 5.43 -3.11
N TYR A 284 -11.77 4.70 -3.47
CA TYR A 284 -11.98 4.24 -4.82
C TYR A 284 -12.67 5.31 -5.67
N CYS A 285 -12.08 5.58 -6.83
CA CYS A 285 -12.47 6.65 -7.73
C CYS A 285 -13.46 6.16 -8.80
N TRP A 286 -14.54 5.51 -8.35
CA TRP A 286 -15.63 5.03 -9.22
C TRP A 286 -17.00 5.38 -8.64
N SER A 287 -18.03 5.32 -9.48
CA SER A 287 -19.42 5.61 -9.07
C SER A 287 -19.92 4.58 -8.05
N PRO A 288 -20.42 4.99 -6.88
CA PRO A 288 -21.06 4.08 -5.93
C PRO A 288 -22.37 3.49 -6.47
N SER A 289 -23.04 4.15 -7.43
CA SER A 289 -24.20 3.59 -8.13
C SER A 289 -23.84 2.50 -9.12
N LEU A 290 -22.59 2.47 -9.61
CA LEU A 290 -22.09 1.42 -10.49
C LEU A 290 -21.47 0.25 -9.71
N VAL A 291 -20.57 0.56 -8.77
CA VAL A 291 -19.95 -0.43 -7.89
C VAL A 291 -20.13 0.03 -6.45
N PRO A 292 -21.11 -0.53 -5.71
CA PRO A 292 -21.39 -0.12 -4.33
C PRO A 292 -20.27 -0.58 -3.40
N LYS A 293 -20.20 0.04 -2.21
CA LYS A 293 -19.23 -0.33 -1.17
C LYS A 293 -19.51 -1.75 -0.68
N PRO A 294 -18.58 -2.72 -0.83
CA PRO A 294 -18.68 -4.03 -0.22
C PRO A 294 -18.90 -3.94 1.29
N SER A 295 -19.78 -4.79 1.81
CA SER A 295 -20.14 -4.81 3.23
C SER A 295 -19.02 -5.27 4.16
N ASP A 296 -17.99 -5.92 3.62
CA ASP A 296 -16.79 -6.36 4.34
C ASP A 296 -15.64 -5.35 4.32
N TRP A 297 -15.83 -4.17 3.70
CA TRP A 297 -14.87 -3.06 3.81
C TRP A 297 -15.06 -2.22 5.07
N GLY A 298 -13.94 -1.89 5.70
CA GLY A 298 -13.90 -1.06 6.90
C GLY A 298 -14.25 0.42 6.64
N PRO A 299 -14.33 1.23 7.72
CA PRO A 299 -14.64 2.66 7.62
C PRO A 299 -13.50 3.50 7.02
N HIS A 300 -12.30 2.96 6.88
CA HIS A 300 -11.14 3.63 6.27
C HIS A 300 -11.12 3.50 4.73
N ILE A 301 -12.08 2.78 4.14
CA ILE A 301 -12.20 2.56 2.70
C ILE A 301 -13.47 3.24 2.20
N ASP A 302 -13.34 4.23 1.34
CA ASP A 302 -14.45 5.02 0.78
C ASP A 302 -14.58 4.84 -0.73
N ILE A 303 -15.73 5.20 -1.27
CA ILE A 303 -15.97 5.31 -2.71
C ILE A 303 -16.39 6.75 -2.99
N SER A 304 -15.66 7.47 -3.84
CA SER A 304 -15.91 8.89 -4.04
C SER A 304 -16.89 9.18 -5.18
N GLY A 305 -16.93 8.32 -6.20
CA GLY A 305 -17.36 8.72 -7.55
C GLY A 305 -16.15 8.86 -8.48
N PHE A 306 -16.39 8.81 -9.79
CA PHE A 306 -15.35 9.01 -10.80
C PHE A 306 -14.84 10.46 -10.84
N PHE A 307 -13.58 10.64 -11.19
CA PHE A 307 -12.97 11.97 -11.33
C PHE A 307 -13.15 12.50 -12.75
N PHE A 308 -14.26 13.19 -12.97
CA PHE A 308 -14.50 13.90 -14.22
C PHE A 308 -13.87 15.29 -14.20
N ARG A 309 -13.46 15.76 -15.38
CA ARG A 309 -13.06 17.14 -15.63
C ARG A 309 -14.13 17.80 -16.48
N ASP A 310 -14.23 19.12 -16.39
CA ASP A 310 -15.03 19.87 -17.34
C ASP A 310 -14.47 19.65 -18.75
N PRO A 311 -15.33 19.35 -19.74
CA PRO A 311 -14.88 19.16 -21.11
C PRO A 311 -14.25 20.46 -21.61
N ALA A 312 -13.05 20.37 -22.17
CA ALA A 312 -12.44 21.52 -22.84
C ALA A 312 -13.28 21.90 -24.07
N PRO A 313 -13.41 23.21 -24.40
CA PRO A 313 -13.99 23.62 -25.66
C PRO A 313 -13.28 22.92 -26.83
N TYR A 314 -14.04 22.19 -27.64
CA TYR A 314 -13.51 21.44 -28.77
C TYR A 314 -14.32 21.78 -30.02
N THR A 315 -13.60 22.16 -31.08
CA THR A 315 -14.17 22.38 -32.40
C THR A 315 -13.82 21.18 -33.26
N PRO A 316 -14.79 20.35 -33.67
CA PRO A 316 -14.50 19.20 -34.51
C PRO A 316 -14.01 19.65 -35.89
N PRO A 317 -13.07 18.89 -36.50
CA PRO A 317 -12.73 19.04 -37.91
C PRO A 317 -13.97 19.02 -38.83
N PRO A 318 -13.99 19.79 -39.94
CA PRO A 318 -15.18 19.90 -40.80
C PRO A 318 -15.69 18.57 -41.37
N ASP A 319 -14.78 17.65 -41.67
CA ASP A 319 -15.05 16.29 -42.15
C ASP A 319 -15.74 15.43 -41.07
N LEU A 320 -15.26 15.47 -39.82
CA LEU A 320 -15.91 14.79 -38.69
C LEU A 320 -17.32 15.35 -38.46
N LYS A 321 -17.46 16.68 -38.51
CA LYS A 321 -18.76 17.34 -38.37
C LYS A 321 -19.72 16.91 -39.47
N ALA A 322 -19.28 16.96 -40.73
CA ALA A 322 -20.08 16.53 -41.87
C ALA A 322 -20.49 15.06 -41.78
N PHE A 323 -19.58 14.18 -41.34
CA PHE A 323 -19.89 12.77 -41.11
C PHE A 323 -20.97 12.60 -40.04
N LEU A 324 -20.85 13.29 -38.90
CA LEU A 324 -21.86 13.22 -37.83
C LEU A 324 -23.25 13.67 -38.33
N GLU A 325 -23.31 14.78 -39.07
CA GLU A 325 -24.55 15.38 -39.59
C GLU A 325 -25.19 14.56 -40.72
N ALA A 326 -24.43 13.73 -41.43
CA ALA A 326 -24.91 12.97 -42.60
C ALA A 326 -25.86 11.80 -42.30
N GLY A 327 -26.27 11.55 -41.04
CA GLY A 327 -27.12 10.41 -40.72
C GLY A 327 -27.33 10.13 -39.21
N PRO A 328 -27.74 8.90 -38.83
CA PRO A 328 -28.02 8.54 -37.44
C PRO A 328 -26.73 8.43 -36.61
N PRO A 329 -26.74 8.69 -35.29
CA PRO A 329 -25.53 8.68 -34.45
C PRO A 329 -24.69 7.40 -34.65
N PRO A 330 -23.38 7.52 -34.96
CA PRO A 330 -22.52 6.36 -35.17
C PRO A 330 -22.18 5.68 -33.83
N ILE A 331 -21.62 4.47 -33.87
CA ILE A 331 -20.93 3.86 -32.72
C ILE A 331 -19.46 4.28 -32.68
N TYR A 332 -18.87 4.35 -31.49
CA TYR A 332 -17.42 4.54 -31.35
C TYR A 332 -16.70 3.20 -31.17
N ILE A 333 -15.55 3.04 -31.82
CA ILE A 333 -14.65 1.89 -31.63
C ILE A 333 -13.23 2.38 -31.40
N GLY A 334 -12.67 2.06 -30.22
CA GLY A 334 -11.29 2.44 -29.89
C GLY A 334 -10.70 1.61 -28.76
N PHE A 335 -9.57 0.95 -29.02
CA PHE A 335 -8.93 0.05 -28.05
C PHE A 335 -7.77 0.71 -27.27
N GLY A 336 -7.60 2.05 -27.34
CA GLY A 336 -6.51 2.76 -26.66
C GLY A 336 -5.14 2.38 -27.20
N SER A 337 -4.04 2.82 -26.58
CA SER A 337 -2.66 2.59 -27.08
C SER A 337 -2.14 1.14 -26.92
N ILE A 338 -2.97 0.14 -27.23
CA ILE A 338 -2.63 -1.28 -27.10
C ILE A 338 -1.90 -1.75 -28.36
N VAL A 339 -0.64 -2.15 -28.20
CA VAL A 339 0.17 -2.77 -29.25
C VAL A 339 -0.12 -4.27 -29.27
N VAL A 340 -0.88 -4.75 -30.26
CA VAL A 340 -1.13 -6.18 -30.48
C VAL A 340 -0.79 -6.58 -31.91
N GLY A 341 -0.30 -7.80 -32.10
CA GLY A 341 -0.20 -8.41 -33.43
C GLY A 341 -1.59 -8.77 -33.98
N GLY A 342 -1.74 -8.76 -35.31
CA GLY A 342 -2.99 -9.16 -35.97
C GLY A 342 -4.02 -8.04 -36.17
N ILE A 343 -3.58 -6.78 -36.17
CA ILE A 343 -4.42 -5.59 -36.37
C ILE A 343 -5.28 -5.68 -37.64
N GLU A 344 -4.74 -6.20 -38.75
CA GLU A 344 -5.49 -6.40 -40.00
C GLU A 344 -6.70 -7.33 -39.83
N GLY A 345 -6.51 -8.43 -39.10
CA GLY A 345 -7.58 -9.39 -38.79
C GLY A 345 -8.66 -8.76 -37.91
N LEU A 346 -8.25 -7.97 -36.90
CA LEU A 346 -9.17 -7.24 -36.04
C LEU A 346 -10.00 -6.23 -36.83
N MET A 347 -9.38 -5.46 -37.72
CA MET A 347 -10.11 -4.51 -38.57
C MET A 347 -11.07 -5.20 -39.54
N THR A 348 -10.65 -6.31 -40.12
CA THR A 348 -11.53 -7.10 -41.00
C THR A 348 -12.78 -7.55 -40.24
N MET A 349 -12.62 -8.00 -38.99
CA MET A 349 -13.75 -8.36 -38.11
C MET A 349 -14.63 -7.16 -37.78
N VAL A 350 -14.04 -6.01 -37.44
CA VAL A 350 -14.76 -4.77 -37.11
C VAL A 350 -15.58 -4.28 -38.31
N LEU A 351 -14.96 -4.15 -39.49
CA LEU A 351 -15.62 -3.69 -40.71
C LEU A 351 -16.73 -4.67 -41.15
N SER A 352 -16.50 -5.97 -40.99
CA SER A 352 -17.51 -6.99 -41.24
C SER A 352 -18.72 -6.84 -40.30
N ALA A 353 -18.49 -6.59 -39.01
CA ALA A 353 -19.57 -6.38 -38.04
C ALA A 353 -20.37 -5.09 -38.31
N ILE A 354 -19.68 -4.00 -38.66
CA ILE A 354 -20.31 -2.73 -39.06
C ILE A 354 -21.22 -2.95 -40.28
N LYS A 355 -20.70 -3.62 -41.31
CA LYS A 355 -21.47 -3.93 -42.53
C LYS A 355 -22.69 -4.80 -42.23
N ALA A 356 -22.55 -5.82 -41.39
CA ALA A 356 -23.63 -6.75 -41.04
C ALA A 356 -24.72 -6.12 -40.17
N THR A 357 -24.36 -5.16 -39.31
CA THR A 357 -25.31 -4.46 -38.44
C THR A 357 -25.91 -3.22 -39.09
N GLY A 358 -25.32 -2.72 -40.19
CA GLY A 358 -25.79 -1.54 -40.91
C GLY A 358 -25.57 -0.22 -40.16
N VAL A 359 -24.74 -0.23 -39.11
CA VAL A 359 -24.45 0.96 -38.30
C VAL A 359 -23.40 1.84 -38.96
N ARG A 360 -23.38 3.12 -38.61
CA ARG A 360 -22.23 4.00 -38.86
C ARG A 360 -21.24 3.87 -37.71
N ALA A 361 -19.94 4.03 -37.97
CA ALA A 361 -18.91 3.89 -36.96
C ALA A 361 -17.82 4.97 -37.07
N ILE A 362 -17.36 5.43 -35.90
CA ILE A 362 -16.15 6.23 -35.73
C ILE A 362 -15.07 5.31 -35.15
N ILE A 363 -13.95 5.16 -35.85
CA ILE A 363 -12.84 4.31 -35.44
C ILE A 363 -11.67 5.21 -35.05
N SER A 364 -11.18 5.09 -33.82
CA SER A 364 -9.99 5.81 -33.37
C SER A 364 -8.73 5.30 -34.08
N ARG A 365 -7.86 6.19 -34.57
CA ARG A 365 -6.59 5.84 -35.24
C ARG A 365 -5.47 5.44 -34.26
N GLY A 366 -5.58 5.79 -32.98
CA GLY A 366 -4.49 5.80 -31.99
C GLY A 366 -3.87 4.44 -31.61
N TRP A 367 -4.32 3.33 -32.20
CA TRP A 367 -3.86 1.97 -31.89
C TRP A 367 -3.22 1.24 -33.07
N SER A 368 -3.20 1.85 -34.26
CA SER A 368 -3.04 1.06 -35.45
C SER A 368 -2.23 1.68 -36.59
N ASN A 369 -1.93 2.99 -36.59
CA ASN A 369 -1.35 3.67 -37.77
C ASN A 369 -2.05 3.27 -39.09
N LEU A 370 -3.29 2.76 -39.00
CA LEU A 370 -3.95 2.15 -40.12
C LEU A 370 -4.54 3.25 -40.98
N THR A 371 -4.13 3.21 -42.24
CA THR A 371 -4.80 3.91 -43.33
C THR A 371 -5.92 2.99 -43.84
N GLY A 372 -7.09 3.06 -43.19
CA GLY A 372 -8.31 2.51 -43.78
C GLY A 372 -8.94 3.53 -44.72
N GLU A 373 -9.55 3.08 -45.81
CA GLU A 373 -10.32 3.97 -46.68
C GLU A 373 -11.60 4.41 -45.97
N GLU A 374 -11.82 5.72 -45.91
CA GLU A 374 -13.07 6.27 -45.43
C GLU A 374 -14.22 5.80 -46.31
N SER A 375 -15.35 5.50 -45.69
CA SER A 375 -16.57 5.11 -46.40
C SER A 375 -17.75 5.89 -45.83
N VAL A 376 -18.89 5.83 -46.53
CA VAL A 376 -20.14 6.48 -46.08
C VAL A 376 -20.52 6.08 -44.64
N ASN A 377 -20.12 4.89 -44.18
CA ASN A 377 -20.46 4.37 -42.86
C ASN A 377 -19.28 4.35 -41.87
N VAL A 378 -18.06 4.70 -42.28
CA VAL A 378 -16.86 4.59 -41.42
C VAL A 378 -16.01 5.85 -41.53
N PHE A 379 -15.79 6.48 -40.37
CA PHE A 379 -14.90 7.63 -40.23
C PHE A 379 -13.73 7.31 -39.29
N TYR A 380 -12.51 7.64 -39.70
CA TYR A 380 -11.30 7.39 -38.91
C TYR A 380 -10.87 8.65 -38.17
N VAL A 381 -11.11 8.71 -36.86
CA VAL A 381 -10.80 9.90 -36.05
C VAL A 381 -9.39 9.85 -35.46
N GLY A 382 -8.69 10.99 -35.52
CA GLY A 382 -7.45 11.22 -34.78
C GLY A 382 -7.71 11.58 -33.31
N ASP A 383 -6.94 12.52 -32.78
CA ASP A 383 -7.13 13.02 -31.42
C ASP A 383 -8.46 13.77 -31.29
N CYS A 384 -9.37 13.23 -30.48
CA CYS A 384 -10.68 13.80 -30.17
C CYS A 384 -11.01 13.54 -28.70
N PRO A 385 -11.40 14.57 -27.91
CA PRO A 385 -11.78 14.37 -26.51
C PRO A 385 -13.00 13.45 -26.40
N HIS A 386 -12.87 12.35 -25.64
CA HIS A 386 -13.98 11.41 -25.43
C HIS A 386 -15.18 12.08 -24.76
N GLU A 387 -14.95 13.08 -23.89
CA GLU A 387 -16.01 13.82 -23.23
C GLU A 387 -16.92 14.55 -24.22
N TRP A 388 -16.39 14.99 -25.36
CA TRP A 388 -17.17 15.58 -26.45
C TRP A 388 -17.74 14.51 -27.38
N LEU A 389 -16.88 13.57 -27.82
CA LEU A 389 -17.24 12.57 -28.82
C LEU A 389 -18.36 11.64 -28.34
N PHE A 390 -18.33 11.22 -27.07
CA PHE A 390 -19.30 10.25 -26.56
C PHE A 390 -20.71 10.83 -26.40
N GLN A 391 -20.87 12.15 -26.48
CA GLN A 391 -22.19 12.78 -26.59
C GLN A 391 -22.81 12.61 -27.99
N GLN A 392 -21.98 12.32 -29.00
CA GLN A 392 -22.37 12.27 -30.42
C GLN A 392 -22.60 10.84 -30.95
N VAL A 393 -22.38 9.82 -30.10
CA VAL A 393 -22.43 8.40 -30.51
C VAL A 393 -23.58 7.64 -29.86
N ALA A 394 -23.99 6.53 -30.47
CA ALA A 394 -25.04 5.66 -29.95
C ALA A 394 -24.52 4.67 -28.89
N ALA A 395 -23.31 4.13 -29.08
CA ALA A 395 -22.68 3.15 -28.21
C ALA A 395 -21.15 3.25 -28.29
N VAL A 396 -20.45 2.67 -27.30
CA VAL A 396 -18.99 2.70 -27.19
C VAL A 396 -18.45 1.28 -27.15
N ILE A 397 -17.46 0.97 -27.98
CA ILE A 397 -16.74 -0.31 -27.97
C ILE A 397 -15.28 -0.01 -27.71
N HIS A 398 -14.75 -0.54 -26.61
CA HIS A 398 -13.38 -0.23 -26.21
C HIS A 398 -12.74 -1.33 -25.38
N HIS A 399 -11.49 -1.11 -24.98
CA HIS A 399 -10.68 -2.08 -24.26
C HIS A 399 -11.06 -2.28 -22.78
N GLY A 400 -11.94 -1.46 -22.21
CA GLY A 400 -12.32 -1.55 -20.78
C GLY A 400 -11.49 -0.73 -19.79
N GLY A 401 -10.66 0.22 -20.23
CA GLY A 401 -9.94 1.09 -19.28
C GLY A 401 -10.90 1.97 -18.48
N ALA A 402 -10.70 2.08 -17.16
CA ALA A 402 -11.60 2.72 -16.20
C ALA A 402 -12.14 4.09 -16.65
N GLY A 403 -11.26 4.98 -17.12
CA GLY A 403 -11.67 6.33 -17.56
C GLY A 403 -12.54 6.33 -18.82
N THR A 404 -12.30 5.41 -19.76
CA THR A 404 -13.14 5.28 -20.97
C THR A 404 -14.50 4.69 -20.61
N THR A 405 -14.53 3.67 -19.75
CA THR A 405 -15.77 3.08 -19.21
C THR A 405 -16.61 4.15 -18.52
N ALA A 406 -15.99 4.92 -17.60
CA ALA A 406 -16.63 5.98 -16.86
C ALA A 406 -17.21 7.07 -17.78
N CYS A 407 -16.46 7.47 -18.82
CA CYS A 407 -16.90 8.48 -19.77
C CYS A 407 -18.12 7.99 -20.59
N GLY A 408 -18.07 6.75 -21.11
CA GLY A 408 -19.19 6.18 -21.86
C GLY A 408 -20.48 6.13 -21.02
N LEU A 409 -20.38 5.59 -19.80
CA LEU A 409 -21.50 5.49 -18.87
C LEU A 409 -22.01 6.86 -18.42
N ARG A 410 -21.12 7.84 -18.16
CA ARG A 410 -21.52 9.22 -17.78
C ARG A 410 -22.44 9.87 -18.81
N TYR A 411 -22.21 9.60 -20.10
CA TYR A 411 -23.05 10.14 -21.17
C TYR A 411 -24.19 9.21 -21.57
N GLY A 412 -24.43 8.13 -20.80
CA GLY A 412 -25.50 7.18 -21.02
C GLY A 412 -25.34 6.38 -22.30
N ARG A 413 -24.09 6.04 -22.65
CA ARG A 413 -23.77 5.21 -23.82
C ARG A 413 -23.61 3.75 -23.41
N PRO A 414 -24.42 2.82 -23.95
CA PRO A 414 -24.18 1.40 -23.78
C PRO A 414 -22.79 1.02 -24.27
N THR A 415 -22.12 0.14 -23.54
CA THR A 415 -20.68 -0.05 -23.65
C THR A 415 -20.30 -1.52 -23.80
N THR A 416 -19.64 -1.88 -24.89
CA THR A 416 -19.02 -3.21 -25.08
C THR A 416 -17.54 -3.14 -24.71
N ILE A 417 -17.10 -4.07 -23.85
CA ILE A 417 -15.70 -4.16 -23.42
C ILE A 417 -15.02 -5.39 -24.03
N VAL A 418 -13.90 -5.15 -24.71
CA VAL A 418 -12.99 -6.16 -25.26
C VAL A 418 -11.69 -6.13 -24.46
N PRO A 419 -11.58 -6.89 -23.35
CA PRO A 419 -10.44 -6.78 -22.48
C PRO A 419 -9.19 -7.49 -23.05
N PHE A 420 -8.05 -6.89 -22.76
CA PHE A 420 -6.71 -7.38 -23.05
C PHE A 420 -5.96 -7.81 -21.79
N PHE A 421 -5.98 -6.98 -20.72
CA PHE A 421 -5.27 -7.24 -19.46
C PHE A 421 -5.77 -6.34 -18.32
N GLY A 422 -5.23 -6.54 -17.11
CA GLY A 422 -5.43 -5.62 -15.98
C GLY A 422 -6.85 -5.61 -15.41
N ASP A 423 -7.38 -4.42 -15.18
CA ASP A 423 -8.72 -4.15 -14.64
C ASP A 423 -9.84 -4.23 -15.69
N GLN A 424 -9.48 -4.35 -16.97
CA GLN A 424 -10.43 -4.35 -18.08
C GLN A 424 -11.50 -5.45 -18.00
N PRO A 425 -11.18 -6.71 -17.64
CA PRO A 425 -12.21 -7.74 -17.46
C PRO A 425 -13.18 -7.41 -16.31
N PHE A 426 -12.68 -6.78 -15.24
CA PHE A 426 -13.51 -6.35 -14.11
C PHE A 426 -14.53 -5.30 -14.57
N TRP A 427 -14.09 -4.26 -15.28
CA TRP A 427 -15.01 -3.25 -15.83
C TRP A 427 -16.02 -3.83 -16.82
N GLY A 428 -15.57 -4.79 -17.62
CA GLY A 428 -16.45 -5.55 -18.51
C GLY A 428 -17.59 -6.25 -17.76
N ALA A 429 -17.25 -6.98 -16.70
CA ALA A 429 -18.23 -7.68 -15.87
C ALA A 429 -19.17 -6.69 -15.17
N VAL A 430 -18.64 -5.58 -14.65
CA VAL A 430 -19.43 -4.52 -13.99
C VAL A 430 -20.45 -3.88 -14.95
N VAL A 431 -20.04 -3.58 -16.19
CA VAL A 431 -20.94 -3.01 -17.20
C VAL A 431 -22.04 -4.01 -17.60
N ALA A 432 -21.69 -5.29 -17.73
CA ALA A 432 -22.63 -6.35 -18.07
C ALA A 432 -23.65 -6.59 -16.94
N GLU A 433 -23.18 -6.66 -15.69
CA GLU A 433 -24.04 -6.85 -14.50
C GLU A 433 -25.01 -5.67 -14.32
N ALA A 434 -24.60 -4.46 -14.67
CA ALA A 434 -25.47 -3.29 -14.67
C ALA A 434 -26.45 -3.22 -15.88
N GLY A 435 -26.40 -4.18 -16.81
CA GLY A 435 -27.23 -4.21 -18.01
C GLY A 435 -26.90 -3.13 -19.04
N ALA A 436 -25.83 -2.34 -18.84
CA ALA A 436 -25.42 -1.26 -19.73
C ALA A 436 -24.53 -1.72 -20.90
N GLY A 437 -24.38 -3.03 -21.07
CA GLY A 437 -23.61 -3.64 -22.16
C GLY A 437 -23.61 -5.16 -22.08
N PRO A 438 -23.03 -5.83 -23.08
CA PRO A 438 -22.91 -7.29 -23.09
C PRO A 438 -21.79 -7.77 -22.15
N ASP A 439 -21.78 -9.07 -21.87
CA ASP A 439 -20.62 -9.74 -21.25
C ASP A 439 -19.31 -9.37 -21.98
N PRO A 440 -18.20 -9.16 -21.24
CA PRO A 440 -16.93 -8.82 -21.87
C PRO A 440 -16.48 -9.91 -22.84
N ILE A 441 -15.91 -9.49 -23.96
CA ILE A 441 -15.40 -10.41 -24.99
C ILE A 441 -13.88 -10.38 -24.97
N PRO A 442 -13.18 -11.30 -24.27
CA PRO A 442 -11.73 -11.32 -24.26
C PRO A 442 -11.18 -11.29 -25.68
N TYR A 443 -10.17 -10.45 -25.92
CA TYR A 443 -9.60 -10.21 -27.26
C TYR A 443 -9.31 -11.52 -28.03
N ARG A 444 -8.74 -12.52 -27.33
CA ARG A 444 -8.39 -13.83 -27.91
C ARG A 444 -9.59 -14.66 -28.39
N SER A 445 -10.79 -14.29 -27.96
CA SER A 445 -12.04 -14.97 -28.28
C SER A 445 -12.97 -14.13 -29.15
N LEU A 446 -12.54 -12.94 -29.56
CA LEU A 446 -13.31 -12.01 -30.37
C LEU A 446 -13.51 -12.58 -31.77
N THR A 447 -14.75 -12.51 -32.25
CA THR A 447 -15.14 -12.89 -33.62
C THR A 447 -16.13 -11.87 -34.16
N SER A 448 -16.29 -11.79 -35.49
CA SER A 448 -17.29 -10.91 -36.11
C SER A 448 -18.70 -11.19 -35.56
N GLN A 449 -19.08 -12.46 -35.37
CA GLN A 449 -20.41 -12.83 -34.86
C GLN A 449 -20.64 -12.33 -33.43
N LYS A 450 -19.64 -12.46 -32.55
CA LYS A 450 -19.75 -11.95 -31.19
C LYS A 450 -19.83 -10.42 -31.18
N LEU A 451 -19.07 -9.75 -32.05
CA LEU A 451 -19.10 -8.30 -32.15
C LEU A 451 -20.44 -7.79 -32.72
N ILE A 452 -21.02 -8.49 -33.71
CA ILE A 452 -22.37 -8.20 -34.23
C ILE A 452 -23.40 -8.28 -33.11
N HIS A 453 -23.39 -9.37 -32.34
CA HIS A 453 -24.32 -9.56 -31.24
C HIS A 453 -24.15 -8.48 -30.15
N ALA A 454 -22.90 -8.14 -29.81
CA ALA A 454 -22.58 -7.09 -28.86
C ALA A 454 -23.10 -5.71 -29.32
N ILE A 455 -22.91 -5.36 -30.60
CA ILE A 455 -23.45 -4.12 -31.18
C ILE A 455 -24.97 -4.10 -31.08
N GLN A 456 -25.63 -5.19 -31.45
CA GLN A 456 -27.09 -5.30 -31.40
C GLN A 456 -27.62 -5.15 -29.98
N LEU A 457 -26.98 -5.78 -28.99
CA LEU A 457 -27.34 -5.66 -27.58
C LEU A 457 -27.14 -4.24 -27.07
N CYS A 458 -26.00 -3.60 -27.35
CA CYS A 458 -25.77 -2.20 -26.98
C CYS A 458 -26.81 -1.24 -27.57
N LEU A 459 -27.39 -1.57 -28.73
CA LEU A 459 -28.42 -0.75 -29.37
C LEU A 459 -29.85 -1.14 -28.95
N SER A 460 -30.01 -2.12 -28.06
CA SER A 460 -31.33 -2.52 -27.56
C SER A 460 -31.92 -1.44 -26.64
N PRO A 461 -33.26 -1.29 -26.60
CA PRO A 461 -33.91 -0.35 -25.71
C PRO A 461 -33.54 -0.53 -24.23
N GLU A 462 -33.34 -1.78 -23.80
CA GLU A 462 -33.01 -2.14 -22.42
C GLU A 462 -31.62 -1.65 -22.03
N ALA A 463 -30.61 -1.91 -22.87
CA ALA A 463 -29.24 -1.46 -22.61
C ALA A 463 -29.13 0.07 -22.62
N VAL A 464 -29.85 0.72 -23.54
CA VAL A 464 -29.93 2.19 -23.61
C VAL A 464 -30.60 2.77 -22.36
N ALA A 465 -31.68 2.14 -21.88
CA ALA A 465 -32.36 2.57 -20.65
C ALA A 465 -31.47 2.40 -19.42
N ALA A 466 -30.81 1.25 -19.27
CA ALA A 466 -29.89 0.98 -18.16
C ALA A 466 -28.70 1.97 -18.15
N ALA A 467 -28.09 2.21 -19.31
CA ALA A 467 -27.00 3.18 -19.43
C ALA A 467 -27.45 4.61 -19.09
N ARG A 468 -28.67 5.01 -19.48
CA ARG A 468 -29.23 6.33 -19.12
C ARG A 468 -29.50 6.45 -17.62
N GLN A 469 -30.06 5.42 -17.00
CA GLN A 469 -30.30 5.41 -15.56
C GLN A 469 -29.00 5.58 -14.77
N LEU A 470 -27.95 4.83 -15.14
CA LEU A 470 -26.63 5.01 -14.56
C LEU A 470 -26.08 6.42 -14.77
N ALA A 471 -26.23 6.98 -15.98
CA ALA A 471 -25.82 8.35 -16.28
C ALA A 471 -26.55 9.39 -15.42
N ASP A 472 -27.83 9.18 -15.13
CA ASP A 472 -28.63 10.05 -14.26
C ASP A 472 -28.09 10.02 -12.82
N SER A 473 -27.81 8.84 -12.27
CA SER A 473 -27.18 8.71 -10.96
C SER A 473 -25.79 9.37 -10.93
N MET A 474 -24.93 9.05 -11.88
CA MET A 474 -23.56 9.59 -12.00
C MET A 474 -23.51 11.12 -12.20
N ARG A 475 -24.60 11.75 -12.66
CA ARG A 475 -24.70 13.21 -12.79
C ARG A 475 -24.85 13.92 -11.46
N THR A 476 -25.41 13.25 -10.46
CA THR A 476 -25.57 13.79 -9.10
C THR A 476 -24.30 13.66 -8.26
N GLU A 477 -23.37 12.82 -8.69
CA GLU A 477 -22.10 12.57 -8.01
C GLU A 477 -21.06 13.67 -8.29
N ASN A 478 -20.32 14.05 -7.24
CA ASN A 478 -19.13 14.89 -7.37
C ASN A 478 -17.90 14.14 -6.84
N GLY A 479 -17.37 13.23 -7.67
CA GLY A 479 -16.27 12.34 -7.28
C GLY A 479 -15.02 13.07 -6.80
N VAL A 480 -14.65 14.17 -7.45
CA VAL A 480 -13.46 14.94 -7.08
C VAL A 480 -13.64 15.58 -5.70
N GLN A 481 -14.77 16.25 -5.46
CA GLN A 481 -15.01 16.90 -4.17
C GLN A 481 -15.15 15.87 -3.05
N ALA A 482 -15.86 14.76 -3.29
CA ALA A 482 -15.98 13.66 -2.35
C ALA A 482 -14.61 13.08 -1.98
N ALA A 483 -13.68 12.94 -2.93
CA ALA A 483 -12.32 12.49 -2.63
C ALA A 483 -11.50 13.50 -1.81
N VAL A 484 -11.66 14.81 -2.06
CA VAL A 484 -11.05 15.87 -1.22
C VAL A 484 -11.58 15.79 0.21
N ASP A 485 -12.90 15.64 0.37
CA ASP A 485 -13.55 15.53 1.66
C ASP A 485 -13.11 14.25 2.40
N ALA A 486 -13.03 13.11 1.71
CA ALA A 486 -12.51 11.85 2.25
C ALA A 486 -11.06 12.00 2.70
N PHE A 487 -10.22 12.68 1.91
CA PHE A 487 -8.84 12.99 2.30
C PHE A 487 -8.79 13.83 3.58
N HIS A 488 -9.56 14.93 3.64
CA HIS A 488 -9.60 15.78 4.83
C HIS A 488 -10.16 15.07 6.06
N ALA A 489 -11.13 14.18 5.91
CA ALA A 489 -11.70 13.40 7.00
C ALA A 489 -10.67 12.44 7.63
N ASN A 490 -9.72 11.95 6.83
CA ASN A 490 -8.68 11.01 7.27
C ASN A 490 -7.40 11.68 7.81
N LEU A 491 -7.33 13.03 7.81
CA LEU A 491 -6.21 13.78 8.39
C LEU A 491 -6.29 13.84 9.93
N PRO A 492 -5.15 13.68 10.64
CA PRO A 492 -5.11 13.83 12.10
C PRO A 492 -5.07 15.31 12.52
N LYS A 493 -6.10 16.10 12.18
CA LYS A 493 -6.14 17.58 12.29
C LYS A 493 -5.65 18.10 13.64
N ASN A 494 -6.13 17.53 14.74
CA ASN A 494 -5.77 17.93 16.11
C ASN A 494 -4.29 17.72 16.45
N LYS A 495 -3.58 16.87 15.69
CA LYS A 495 -2.15 16.62 15.84
C LYS A 495 -1.32 17.39 14.83
N MET A 496 -1.90 18.07 13.85
CA MET A 496 -1.15 18.76 12.80
C MET A 496 -0.88 20.23 13.11
N ALA A 497 -1.61 20.86 14.03
CA ALA A 497 -1.46 22.28 14.33
C ALA A 497 -0.10 22.67 14.94
N CYS A 498 0.42 23.82 14.50
CA CYS A 498 1.52 24.55 15.12
C CYS A 498 1.04 25.25 16.40
N ASP A 499 1.91 25.30 17.42
CA ASP A 499 1.57 25.91 18.71
C ASP A 499 1.52 27.44 18.65
N PHE A 500 2.11 28.06 17.62
CA PHE A 500 2.09 29.51 17.39
C PHE A 500 0.92 29.94 16.50
N PHE A 501 0.59 29.12 15.50
CA PHE A 501 -0.43 29.40 14.49
C PHE A 501 -1.24 28.13 14.24
N SER A 502 -2.41 28.02 14.85
CA SER A 502 -3.20 26.78 14.82
C SER A 502 -3.69 26.38 13.42
N ASP A 503 -3.73 27.35 12.50
CA ASP A 503 -4.07 27.19 11.09
C ASP A 503 -2.89 26.74 10.23
N GLN A 504 -1.68 26.61 10.78
CA GLN A 504 -0.47 26.19 10.07
C GLN A 504 0.00 24.79 10.49
N PRO A 505 0.58 23.99 9.57
CA PRO A 505 1.07 22.65 9.91
C PRO A 505 2.37 22.73 10.71
N ALA A 506 2.41 22.01 11.82
CA ALA A 506 3.63 21.73 12.56
C ALA A 506 4.56 20.82 11.75
N ALA A 507 5.80 21.27 11.56
CA ALA A 507 6.82 20.56 10.79
C ALA A 507 8.03 20.17 11.65
N LEU A 508 8.34 20.97 12.67
CA LEU A 508 9.49 20.82 13.56
C LEU A 508 9.04 20.92 15.02
N VAL A 509 9.83 20.34 15.93
CA VAL A 509 9.55 20.33 17.37
C VAL A 509 10.81 20.61 18.18
N TYR A 510 10.65 21.41 19.23
CA TYR A 510 11.67 21.64 20.27
C TYR A 510 11.24 21.00 21.59
N GLY A 511 12.21 20.52 22.38
CA GLY A 511 11.95 19.90 23.68
C GLY A 511 11.62 18.39 23.60
N ARG A 512 11.21 17.81 24.74
CA ARG A 512 10.94 16.37 24.88
C ARG A 512 9.70 16.09 25.72
N GLY A 513 9.01 14.99 25.43
CA GLY A 513 7.84 14.53 26.20
C GLY A 513 6.72 15.56 26.24
N LYS A 514 6.10 15.75 27.42
CA LYS A 514 5.01 16.73 27.61
C LYS A 514 5.44 18.19 27.50
N LYS A 515 6.74 18.48 27.43
CA LYS A 515 7.30 19.84 27.33
C LYS A 515 7.69 20.22 25.88
N GLN A 516 7.09 19.58 24.88
CA GLN A 516 7.36 19.87 23.46
C GLN A 516 6.66 21.15 22.97
N VAL A 517 7.33 21.89 22.10
CA VAL A 517 6.81 23.05 21.37
C VAL A 517 6.84 22.73 19.88
N LYS A 518 5.68 22.68 19.24
CA LYS A 518 5.47 22.35 17.83
C LYS A 518 5.48 23.64 17.01
N MET A 519 6.27 23.64 15.95
CA MET A 519 6.50 24.81 15.12
C MET A 519 6.21 24.49 13.65
N CYS A 520 5.56 25.43 12.97
CA CYS A 520 5.53 25.45 11.52
C CYS A 520 6.91 25.87 10.98
N ARG A 521 7.16 25.58 9.69
CA ARG A 521 8.45 25.82 9.04
C ARG A 521 8.92 27.29 9.16
N PRO A 522 8.07 28.32 8.91
CA PRO A 522 8.48 29.71 9.05
C PRO A 522 8.96 30.07 10.46
N VAL A 523 8.20 29.69 11.49
CA VAL A 523 8.54 29.96 12.90
C VAL A 523 9.89 29.33 13.27
N ALA A 524 10.09 28.06 12.92
CA ALA A 524 11.35 27.38 13.23
C ALA A 524 12.55 28.05 12.54
N SER A 525 12.39 28.45 11.28
CA SER A 525 13.40 29.20 10.52
C SER A 525 13.73 30.55 11.18
N ILE A 526 12.71 31.33 11.57
CA ILE A 526 12.87 32.62 12.24
C ILE A 526 13.64 32.46 13.56
N LEU A 527 13.27 31.48 14.38
CA LEU A 527 13.92 31.25 15.68
C LEU A 527 15.39 30.81 15.54
N VAL A 528 15.71 30.04 14.50
CA VAL A 528 17.10 29.66 14.21
C VAL A 528 17.91 30.86 13.70
N LYS A 529 17.35 31.66 12.79
CA LYS A 529 18.02 32.86 12.26
C LYS A 529 18.26 33.95 13.30
N ASN A 530 17.39 34.05 14.30
CA ASN A 530 17.53 35.00 15.42
C ASN A 530 18.30 34.40 16.61
N GLU A 531 19.01 33.28 16.42
CA GLU A 531 19.85 32.63 17.44
C GLU A 531 19.12 32.26 18.75
N ARG A 532 17.79 32.13 18.70
CA ARG A 532 16.98 31.69 19.86
C ARG A 532 16.97 30.18 20.00
N LEU A 533 17.12 29.48 18.89
CA LEU A 533 17.26 28.03 18.82
C LEU A 533 18.47 27.67 17.99
N GLU A 534 19.28 26.74 18.50
CA GLU A 534 20.29 26.12 17.68
C GLU A 534 19.65 25.03 16.81
N ARG A 535 20.11 24.93 15.56
CA ARG A 535 19.67 23.91 14.61
C ARG A 535 19.59 22.50 15.21
N LYS A 536 20.61 22.11 16.00
CA LYS A 536 20.72 20.78 16.62
C LYS A 536 19.65 20.47 17.68
N GLN A 537 18.93 21.48 18.15
CA GLN A 537 17.87 21.34 19.16
C GLN A 537 16.50 21.04 18.55
N LEU A 538 16.35 21.27 17.24
CA LEU A 538 15.13 20.96 16.51
C LEU A 538 15.12 19.51 16.05
N LYS A 539 13.93 18.92 16.02
CA LYS A 539 13.68 17.62 15.41
C LYS A 539 12.47 17.70 14.48
N SER A 540 12.42 16.82 13.49
CA SER A 540 11.21 16.66 12.67
C SER A 540 10.01 16.28 13.55
N TYR A 541 8.92 17.04 13.43
CA TYR A 541 7.64 16.67 14.02
C TYR A 541 6.95 15.61 13.14
N ARG A 542 6.30 14.64 13.78
CA ARG A 542 5.61 13.50 13.14
C ARG A 542 4.12 13.57 13.49
N SER A 543 3.30 14.04 12.55
CA SER A 543 1.85 14.22 12.74
C SER A 543 1.07 12.91 12.76
N LYS A 544 1.52 11.91 12.00
CA LYS A 544 0.99 10.54 11.95
C LYS A 544 2.14 9.53 11.92
N PRO A 545 2.80 9.25 13.06
CA PRO A 545 3.85 8.25 13.09
C PRO A 545 3.27 6.87 12.77
N THR A 546 3.83 6.22 11.75
CA THR A 546 3.51 4.84 11.39
C THR A 546 4.57 3.91 11.96
N ASN A 547 4.14 2.86 12.67
CA ASN A 547 5.02 1.79 13.10
C ASN A 547 4.63 0.50 12.35
N ILE A 548 5.54 0.01 11.51
CA ILE A 548 5.43 -1.33 10.95
C ILE A 548 6.06 -2.26 11.97
N GLU A 549 5.22 -3.01 12.67
CA GLU A 549 5.67 -4.02 13.62
C GLU A 549 6.06 -5.29 12.89
N ASN A 550 7.19 -5.87 13.29
CA ASN A 550 7.62 -7.16 12.78
C ASN A 550 6.85 -8.25 13.54
N GLN A 551 5.63 -8.52 13.11
CA GLN A 551 4.83 -9.60 13.70
C GLN A 551 5.23 -10.93 13.06
N ARG A 552 5.80 -11.84 13.86
CA ARG A 552 6.19 -13.20 13.42
C ARG A 552 5.24 -14.19 14.07
N TRP A 553 4.25 -14.64 13.28
CA TRP A 553 3.02 -15.27 13.78
C TRP A 553 3.02 -16.79 13.86
N ASP A 554 4.06 -17.51 13.43
CA ASP A 554 3.97 -18.97 13.42
C ASP A 554 4.74 -19.61 14.59
N PRO A 555 4.05 -20.26 15.55
CA PRO A 555 4.68 -21.01 16.64
C PRO A 555 5.59 -22.12 16.12
N LEU A 556 5.26 -22.76 14.99
CA LEU A 556 6.10 -23.81 14.43
C LEU A 556 7.42 -23.23 13.91
N THR A 557 7.39 -22.13 13.16
CA THR A 557 8.61 -21.45 12.67
C THR A 557 9.41 -20.82 13.82
N ALA A 558 8.74 -20.24 14.83
CA ALA A 558 9.38 -19.66 16.01
C ALA A 558 10.05 -20.71 16.93
N ILE A 559 9.44 -21.89 17.07
CA ILE A 559 9.99 -23.03 17.84
C ILE A 559 11.08 -23.77 17.03
N SER A 560 10.91 -23.88 15.70
CA SER A 560 11.90 -24.54 14.83
C SER A 560 13.21 -23.75 14.71
N ALA A 561 13.15 -22.42 14.77
CA ALA A 561 14.34 -21.56 14.68
C ALA A 561 15.15 -21.47 15.99
N ALA A 562 14.60 -21.92 17.13
CA ALA A 562 15.26 -21.82 18.43
C ALA A 562 15.17 -23.15 19.20
N SER A 563 16.26 -23.93 19.19
CA SER A 563 16.36 -25.10 20.06
C SER A 563 16.24 -24.69 21.53
N LEU A 564 15.64 -25.53 22.38
CA LEU A 564 15.56 -25.32 23.84
C LEU A 564 16.94 -25.04 24.47
N SER A 565 18.02 -25.59 23.88
CA SER A 565 19.40 -25.33 24.31
C SER A 565 19.88 -23.91 24.00
N THR A 566 19.40 -23.31 22.90
CA THR A 566 19.67 -21.92 22.54
C THR A 566 18.95 -20.98 23.50
N ILE A 567 17.72 -21.32 23.90
CA ILE A 567 16.89 -20.58 24.85
C ILE A 567 17.58 -20.51 26.23
N VAL A 568 18.06 -21.64 26.76
CA VAL A 568 18.77 -21.68 28.05
C VAL A 568 20.09 -20.91 27.98
N LYS A 569 20.85 -21.03 26.88
CA LYS A 569 22.12 -20.32 26.69
C LYS A 569 21.96 -18.81 26.50
N MET A 570 20.87 -18.35 25.90
CA MET A 570 20.54 -16.92 25.79
C MET A 570 20.05 -16.33 27.11
N ALA A 571 19.23 -17.07 27.85
CA ALA A 571 18.79 -16.66 29.18
C ALA A 571 19.99 -16.49 30.12
N SER A 572 20.97 -17.41 30.09
CA SER A 572 22.21 -17.27 30.85
C SER A 572 23.10 -16.11 30.35
N ALA A 573 23.24 -15.92 29.04
CA ALA A 573 24.04 -14.82 28.48
C ALA A 573 23.43 -13.43 28.73
N THR A 574 22.10 -13.33 28.79
CA THR A 574 21.39 -12.07 29.07
C THR A 574 21.35 -11.78 30.57
N ALA A 575 21.19 -12.81 31.41
CA ALA A 575 21.40 -12.70 32.84
C ALA A 575 22.82 -12.18 33.13
N ASP A 576 23.84 -12.68 32.43
CA ASP A 576 25.22 -12.21 32.56
C ASP A 576 25.41 -10.72 32.20
N ILE A 577 24.70 -10.18 31.21
CA ILE A 577 24.79 -8.76 30.82
C ILE A 577 24.21 -7.82 31.88
N VAL A 578 23.22 -8.29 32.66
CA VAL A 578 22.55 -7.50 33.72
C VAL A 578 23.20 -7.74 35.09
N VAL A 579 23.58 -8.98 35.37
CA VAL A 579 24.12 -9.43 36.65
C VAL A 579 25.60 -9.08 36.78
N LYS A 580 26.43 -9.26 35.75
CA LYS A 580 27.88 -9.00 35.88
C LYS A 580 28.21 -7.54 36.18
N PRO A 581 27.58 -6.52 35.59
CA PRO A 581 27.80 -5.14 36.01
C PRO A 581 27.38 -4.87 37.47
N PHE A 582 26.32 -5.54 37.94
CA PHE A 582 25.81 -5.41 39.31
C PHE A 582 26.69 -6.17 40.32
N GLU A 583 27.23 -7.33 39.96
CA GLU A 583 28.22 -8.08 40.73
C GLU A 583 29.58 -7.39 40.75
N GLN A 584 29.97 -6.73 39.66
CA GLN A 584 31.22 -5.95 39.56
C GLN A 584 31.12 -4.63 40.32
N TYR A 585 29.92 -4.06 40.45
CA TYR A 585 29.60 -2.98 41.37
C TYR A 585 29.62 -3.44 42.84
N LYS A 586 29.21 -4.69 43.14
CA LYS A 586 29.28 -5.27 44.48
C LYS A 586 30.71 -5.66 44.89
N ARG A 587 31.53 -6.15 43.94
CA ARG A 587 32.93 -6.55 44.16
C ARG A 587 33.91 -5.39 44.29
N THR A 588 33.52 -4.17 43.99
CA THR A 588 34.36 -2.97 44.23
C THR A 588 34.28 -2.47 45.69
N GLY A 589 33.57 -3.17 46.57
CA GLY A 589 33.49 -2.88 48.01
C GLY A 589 34.38 -3.74 48.92
N GLU A 590 34.97 -4.85 48.44
CA GLU A 590 35.73 -5.77 49.29
C GLU A 590 37.05 -6.24 48.65
N SER A 591 38.13 -5.71 49.22
CA SER A 591 39.52 -6.17 49.26
C SER A 591 40.37 -6.22 47.98
N ALA A 592 41.44 -5.41 48.02
CA ALA A 592 42.46 -5.18 47.00
C ALA A 592 43.66 -6.15 47.08
N GLU A 593 43.48 -7.39 47.55
CA GLU A 593 44.63 -8.25 47.92
C GLU A 593 44.82 -9.55 47.12
N ASN A 594 44.11 -9.78 46.01
CA ASN A 594 44.22 -11.07 45.29
C ASN A 594 44.41 -10.97 43.77
N LEU A 595 45.00 -9.87 43.28
CA LEU A 595 45.14 -9.63 41.84
C LEU A 595 46.40 -10.28 41.21
N GLU A 596 47.45 -10.58 41.98
CA GLU A 596 48.68 -11.17 41.42
C GLU A 596 48.57 -12.70 41.20
N GLU A 597 47.74 -13.41 41.96
CA GLU A 597 47.67 -14.88 41.88
C GLU A 597 46.79 -15.39 40.70
N GLN A 598 45.81 -14.59 40.25
CA GLN A 598 44.91 -14.97 39.14
C GLN A 598 45.49 -14.71 37.75
N LEU A 599 46.47 -13.81 37.62
CA LEU A 599 47.11 -13.50 36.33
C LEU A 599 48.06 -14.62 35.85
N ALA A 600 48.53 -15.49 36.75
CA ALA A 600 49.37 -16.64 36.39
C ALA A 600 48.59 -17.83 35.82
N LYS A 601 47.31 -18.02 36.18
CA LYS A 601 46.49 -19.18 35.77
C LYS A 601 45.83 -19.02 34.39
N THR A 602 45.61 -17.79 33.93
CA THR A 602 44.86 -17.52 32.68
C THR A 602 45.71 -17.70 31.41
N ARG A 603 47.02 -17.94 31.52
CA ARG A 603 47.93 -18.11 30.38
C ARG A 603 48.01 -19.54 29.79
N ARG A 604 47.27 -20.52 30.31
CA ARG A 604 47.41 -21.93 29.88
C ARG A 604 46.24 -22.56 29.11
N HIS A 605 45.11 -21.90 28.89
CA HIS A 605 43.99 -22.49 28.14
C HIS A 605 43.45 -21.54 27.07
N SER A 606 44.08 -21.58 25.89
CA SER A 606 43.53 -21.03 24.65
C SER A 606 43.47 -22.13 23.59
N GLN A 607 42.38 -22.90 23.59
CA GLN A 607 41.91 -23.65 22.43
C GLN A 607 40.38 -23.49 22.35
N ALA A 608 39.92 -22.79 21.31
CA ALA A 608 38.50 -22.68 21.00
C ALA A 608 38.08 -23.85 20.08
N PRO A 609 36.92 -24.49 20.29
CA PRO A 609 36.42 -25.48 19.35
C PRO A 609 35.72 -24.79 18.16
N ALA A 610 36.07 -25.25 16.96
CA ALA A 610 35.42 -24.89 15.71
C ALA A 610 33.98 -25.45 15.67
N PHE A 611 33.00 -24.62 15.30
CA PHE A 611 31.64 -25.06 15.01
C PHE A 611 31.54 -25.47 13.53
N ALA A 612 31.13 -26.72 13.30
CA ALA A 612 30.89 -27.27 11.98
C ALA A 612 29.66 -26.63 11.30
N MET A 613 29.82 -26.14 10.08
CA MET A 613 28.72 -25.84 9.17
C MET A 613 28.30 -27.13 8.44
N LEU A 614 26.99 -27.38 8.36
CA LEU A 614 26.41 -28.35 7.42
C LEU A 614 26.38 -27.73 6.01
N PRO A 615 26.83 -28.43 4.95
CA PRO A 615 26.80 -27.91 3.59
C PRO A 615 25.42 -28.12 2.93
N LEU A 616 24.98 -27.11 2.17
CA LEU A 616 23.93 -27.23 1.17
C LEU A 616 24.51 -27.86 -0.11
N PRO A 617 23.77 -28.69 -0.88
CA PRO A 617 24.32 -29.34 -2.05
C PRO A 617 24.32 -28.41 -3.27
N GLY A 618 25.48 -28.32 -3.93
CA GLY A 618 25.58 -28.05 -5.37
C GLY A 618 25.96 -26.64 -5.78
N VAL A 619 27.23 -26.24 -5.60
CA VAL A 619 27.98 -25.39 -6.54
C VAL A 619 29.46 -25.77 -6.42
N GLY A 620 30.07 -26.18 -7.53
CA GLY A 620 31.48 -26.60 -7.58
C GLY A 620 32.44 -25.41 -7.40
N ALA A 621 33.56 -25.68 -6.72
CA ALA A 621 34.70 -24.77 -6.61
C ALA A 621 35.76 -25.13 -7.66
N PRO A 622 36.49 -24.14 -8.24
CA PRO A 622 37.80 -24.38 -8.81
C PRO A 622 38.92 -23.90 -7.88
N ASP A 623 40.09 -24.48 -8.14
CA ASP A 623 41.27 -24.60 -7.30
C ASP A 623 42.07 -23.31 -6.98
N SER A 624 42.81 -23.48 -5.88
CA SER A 624 43.89 -22.70 -5.27
C SER A 624 45.01 -22.18 -6.19
N ALA A 625 45.55 -21.01 -5.82
CA ALA A 625 46.96 -20.65 -5.99
C ALA A 625 47.46 -19.72 -4.86
N GLU A 626 48.60 -20.09 -4.27
CA GLU A 626 49.36 -19.40 -3.23
C GLU A 626 50.17 -18.19 -3.76
N GLN A 627 50.45 -17.18 -2.92
CA GLN A 627 51.81 -16.83 -2.42
C GLN A 627 51.95 -15.40 -1.85
N HIS A 628 52.59 -15.35 -0.66
CA HIS A 628 53.52 -14.37 -0.07
C HIS A 628 53.36 -12.84 -0.22
N ALA A 629 53.38 -12.12 0.92
CA ALA A 629 54.40 -11.09 1.22
C ALA A 629 54.39 -10.60 2.69
N ILE A 630 55.59 -10.25 3.15
CA ILE A 630 56.05 -9.81 4.49
C ILE A 630 55.93 -8.28 4.64
N GLY A 631 55.69 -7.75 5.85
CA GLY A 631 55.86 -6.31 6.10
C GLY A 631 55.52 -5.79 7.51
N THR A 632 56.51 -5.89 8.40
CA THR A 632 56.95 -4.92 9.44
C THR A 632 55.96 -4.00 10.20
N ARG A 633 56.13 -4.01 11.54
CA ARG A 633 55.45 -3.21 12.57
C ARG A 633 56.43 -2.19 13.17
N PRO A 634 56.07 -0.92 13.43
CA PRO A 634 56.87 -0.01 14.28
C PRO A 634 56.34 0.07 15.74
N PRO A 635 57.15 0.57 16.69
CA PRO A 635 57.01 0.35 18.14
C PRO A 635 56.10 1.38 18.84
N PRO A 636 55.70 1.17 20.11
CA PRO A 636 54.82 2.10 20.84
C PRO A 636 55.64 3.19 21.55
N SER A 637 55.19 4.44 21.44
CA SER A 637 55.65 5.55 22.28
C SER A 637 54.85 5.62 23.59
N ARG A 638 55.56 5.95 24.68
CA ARG A 638 55.07 6.16 26.05
C ARG A 638 54.75 7.65 26.30
N GLY A 639 53.74 7.89 27.14
CA GLY A 639 53.39 9.20 27.74
C GLY A 639 52.00 9.65 27.28
N SER A 640 51.01 9.96 28.11
CA SER A 640 50.97 10.39 29.52
C SER A 640 49.60 10.03 30.11
N GLU A 641 49.57 9.65 31.38
CA GLU A 641 48.33 9.50 32.15
C GLU A 641 47.78 10.88 32.50
N GLU A 642 46.65 11.25 31.89
CA GLU A 642 45.77 12.30 32.41
C GLU A 642 44.41 11.69 32.76
N SER A 643 44.01 11.93 34.00
CA SER A 643 42.79 11.43 34.62
C SER A 643 41.56 11.93 33.85
N SER A 644 40.87 11.02 33.15
CA SER A 644 39.51 11.28 32.64
C SER A 644 38.54 10.31 33.31
N GLY A 645 37.51 10.88 33.92
CA GLY A 645 36.57 10.20 34.76
C GLY A 645 35.76 9.10 34.07
N ARG A 646 35.13 8.30 34.93
CA ARG A 646 34.22 7.18 34.67
C ARG A 646 33.16 7.32 33.56
N PRO A 647 32.73 8.51 33.05
CA PRO A 647 31.80 8.57 31.91
C PRO A 647 32.37 8.14 30.55
N GLY A 648 33.67 8.36 30.29
CA GLY A 648 34.28 8.14 28.97
C GLY A 648 34.44 6.66 28.59
N ALA A 649 34.78 5.81 29.56
CA ALA A 649 34.94 4.37 29.36
C ALA A 649 33.61 3.65 29.09
N MET A 650 32.52 4.11 29.70
CA MET A 650 31.16 3.62 29.43
C MET A 650 30.67 3.99 28.02
N ALA A 651 30.97 5.21 27.56
CA ALA A 651 30.67 5.63 26.19
C ALA A 651 31.48 4.85 25.14
N ALA A 652 32.75 4.53 25.41
CA ALA A 652 33.60 3.72 24.55
C ALA A 652 33.21 2.23 24.53
N ALA A 653 32.76 1.68 25.67
CA ALA A 653 32.22 0.31 25.75
C ALA A 653 30.86 0.19 25.03
N ALA A 654 30.00 1.20 25.14
CA ALA A 654 28.78 1.28 24.35
C ALA A 654 29.10 1.40 22.84
N ALA A 655 30.03 2.26 22.45
CA ALA A 655 30.44 2.44 21.04
C ALA A 655 31.08 1.18 20.42
N SER A 656 31.88 0.42 21.19
CA SER A 656 32.48 -0.85 20.74
C SER A 656 31.49 -2.02 20.69
N GLY A 657 30.42 -1.98 21.49
CA GLY A 657 29.26 -2.89 21.39
C GLY A 657 28.32 -2.54 20.24
N VAL A 658 28.15 -1.24 19.93
CA VAL A 658 27.31 -0.71 18.84
C VAL A 658 27.75 -1.21 17.47
N GLY A 659 29.07 -1.29 17.21
CA GLY A 659 29.59 -1.85 15.96
C GLY A 659 29.30 -3.35 15.77
N LYS A 660 29.16 -4.11 16.87
CA LYS A 660 28.88 -5.55 16.83
C LYS A 660 27.38 -5.89 16.76
N LEU A 661 26.51 -5.03 17.28
CA LEU A 661 25.04 -5.20 17.22
C LEU A 661 24.40 -4.75 15.89
N ALA A 662 25.13 -3.98 15.08
CA ALA A 662 24.66 -3.49 13.79
C ALA A 662 24.67 -4.54 12.67
N GLY A 663 25.30 -5.71 12.88
CA GLY A 663 25.34 -6.80 11.89
C GLY A 663 24.04 -7.62 11.85
N ASN A 664 23.61 -8.03 10.65
CA ASN A 664 22.39 -8.85 10.46
C ASN A 664 22.37 -10.13 11.33
N ALA A 665 23.54 -10.74 11.55
CA ALA A 665 23.69 -11.95 12.37
C ALA A 665 23.41 -11.72 13.88
N THR A 666 23.76 -10.55 14.43
CA THR A 666 23.56 -10.24 15.85
C THR A 666 22.15 -9.71 16.14
N LYS A 667 21.53 -8.96 15.21
CA LYS A 667 20.09 -8.66 15.29
C LYS A 667 19.25 -9.94 15.29
N GLY A 668 19.56 -10.86 14.38
CA GLY A 668 18.90 -12.16 14.26
C GLY A 668 18.85 -12.91 15.58
N LEU A 669 20.01 -12.98 16.26
CA LEU A 669 20.17 -13.73 17.49
C LEU A 669 19.55 -13.01 18.71
N PHE A 670 19.88 -11.74 18.95
CA PHE A 670 19.56 -11.07 20.22
C PHE A 670 18.22 -10.34 20.26
N VAL A 671 17.64 -10.02 19.11
CA VAL A 671 16.39 -9.25 19.04
C VAL A 671 15.32 -10.07 18.34
N ASP A 672 15.60 -10.54 17.13
CA ASP A 672 14.60 -11.15 16.28
C ASP A 672 14.08 -12.49 16.81
N ILE A 673 14.95 -13.39 17.28
CA ILE A 673 14.53 -14.71 17.83
C ILE A 673 13.70 -14.55 19.12
N PRO A 674 14.16 -13.84 20.17
CA PRO A 674 13.37 -13.65 21.38
C PRO A 674 12.05 -12.91 21.13
N LEU A 675 12.06 -11.89 20.26
CA LEU A 675 10.86 -11.16 19.89
C LEU A 675 9.87 -12.03 19.09
N ALA A 676 10.36 -12.83 18.14
CA ALA A 676 9.52 -13.77 17.39
C ALA A 676 8.84 -14.78 18.32
N MET A 677 9.57 -15.31 19.31
CA MET A 677 9.02 -16.21 20.30
C MET A 677 7.97 -15.51 21.17
N THR A 678 8.25 -14.26 21.59
CA THR A 678 7.31 -13.45 22.37
C THR A 678 6.00 -13.24 21.60
N GLU A 679 6.07 -12.69 20.40
CA GLU A 679 4.90 -12.39 19.57
C GLU A 679 4.16 -13.66 19.11
N GLY A 680 4.90 -14.70 18.73
CA GLY A 680 4.32 -16.00 18.34
C GLY A 680 3.52 -16.67 19.46
N LEU A 681 3.93 -16.49 20.72
CA LEU A 681 3.17 -16.97 21.88
C LEU A 681 1.96 -16.09 22.18
N ARG A 682 2.08 -14.75 22.04
CA ARG A 682 0.93 -13.82 22.17
C ARG A 682 -0.13 -14.07 21.12
N ALA A 683 0.28 -14.58 19.96
CA ALA A 683 -0.54 -14.90 18.80
C ALA A 683 -1.43 -16.14 18.96
N VAL A 684 -1.04 -17.11 19.80
CA VAL A 684 -1.73 -18.41 19.93
C VAL A 684 -3.25 -18.31 20.17
N PRO A 685 -3.78 -17.36 20.96
CA PRO A 685 -5.23 -17.21 21.15
C PRO A 685 -6.05 -17.02 19.87
N ASN A 686 -5.47 -16.43 18.81
CA ASN A 686 -6.16 -16.29 17.53
C ASN A 686 -6.52 -17.65 16.91
N LEU A 687 -5.75 -18.71 17.18
CA LEU A 687 -5.97 -20.05 16.59
C LEU A 687 -7.29 -20.68 17.06
N TYR A 688 -7.88 -20.20 18.15
CA TYR A 688 -9.17 -20.68 18.66
C TYR A 688 -10.21 -19.57 18.81
N GLY A 689 -10.03 -18.47 18.08
CA GLY A 689 -11.03 -17.42 17.86
C GLY A 689 -11.02 -16.26 18.87
N ASP A 690 -10.03 -16.18 19.75
CA ASP A 690 -9.93 -15.08 20.71
C ASP A 690 -9.17 -13.88 20.14
N GLN A 691 -9.50 -12.67 20.59
CA GLN A 691 -8.81 -11.47 20.18
C GLN A 691 -7.51 -11.25 20.96
N VAL A 692 -6.40 -11.10 20.24
CA VAL A 692 -5.11 -10.72 20.81
C VAL A 692 -5.03 -9.20 20.97
N ARG A 693 -4.73 -8.75 22.19
CA ARG A 693 -4.56 -7.32 22.49
C ARG A 693 -3.23 -6.83 21.93
N LYS A 694 -3.31 -5.81 21.06
CA LYS A 694 -2.13 -5.07 20.56
C LYS A 694 -1.50 -4.25 21.68
N HIS A 695 -0.17 -4.17 21.70
CA HIS A 695 0.58 -3.32 22.64
C HIS A 695 0.94 -1.96 22.00
N ASP A 696 1.46 -1.02 22.80
CA ASP A 696 1.98 0.24 22.27
C ASP A 696 3.26 -0.01 21.44
N ALA A 697 3.54 0.87 20.48
CA ALA A 697 4.75 0.77 19.66
C ALA A 697 6.05 0.89 20.48
N VAL A 698 7.02 0.01 20.20
CA VAL A 698 8.39 0.13 20.71
C VAL A 698 9.19 1.03 19.76
N GLU A 699 9.53 2.25 20.17
CA GLU A 699 10.26 3.23 19.35
C GLU A 699 11.72 3.40 19.77
N ASP A 700 12.00 3.16 21.05
CA ASP A 700 13.30 3.33 21.71
C ASP A 700 13.38 2.44 22.96
N PHE A 701 14.51 2.46 23.66
CA PHE A 701 14.69 1.66 24.87
C PHE A 701 13.62 1.92 25.94
N ARG A 702 13.24 3.19 26.15
CA ARG A 702 12.29 3.57 27.22
C ARG A 702 10.89 3.08 26.92
N SER A 703 10.43 3.27 25.68
CA SER A 703 9.17 2.71 25.21
C SER A 703 9.19 1.18 25.25
N GLY A 704 10.31 0.54 24.91
CA GLY A 704 10.52 -0.90 25.08
C GLY A 704 10.31 -1.39 26.51
N VAL A 705 10.92 -0.72 27.50
CA VAL A 705 10.72 -1.01 28.93
C VAL A 705 9.27 -0.77 29.37
N SER A 706 8.65 0.32 28.91
CA SER A 706 7.25 0.62 29.19
C SER A 706 6.31 -0.45 28.64
N VAL A 707 6.50 -0.87 27.40
CA VAL A 707 5.70 -1.91 26.72
C VAL A 707 5.87 -3.25 27.41
N ALA A 708 7.11 -3.60 27.78
CA ALA A 708 7.42 -4.78 28.59
C ALA A 708 6.61 -4.82 29.90
N GLY A 709 6.67 -3.74 30.69
CA GLY A 709 5.95 -3.67 31.96
C GLY A 709 4.43 -3.77 31.80
N LYS A 710 3.85 -2.99 30.87
CA LYS A 710 2.40 -3.00 30.61
C LYS A 710 1.91 -4.37 30.12
N THR A 711 2.63 -4.95 29.16
CA THR A 711 2.31 -6.27 28.60
C THR A 711 2.42 -7.34 29.67
N PHE A 712 3.50 -7.34 30.46
CA PHE A 712 3.69 -8.33 31.52
C PHE A 712 2.52 -8.37 32.48
N CYS A 713 2.12 -7.22 33.04
CA CYS A 713 0.98 -7.15 33.95
C CYS A 713 -0.32 -7.61 33.30
N HIS A 714 -0.56 -7.19 32.05
CA HIS A 714 -1.78 -7.52 31.33
C HIS A 714 -1.89 -9.01 31.00
N ASP A 715 -0.85 -9.57 30.41
CA ASP A 715 -0.86 -10.94 29.90
C ASP A 715 -0.76 -11.96 31.04
N MET A 716 -0.05 -11.65 32.13
CA MET A 716 -0.12 -12.45 33.36
C MET A 716 -1.53 -12.45 33.93
N LYS A 717 -2.18 -11.27 34.06
CA LYS A 717 -3.57 -11.19 34.53
C LYS A 717 -4.51 -11.98 33.64
N GLY A 718 -4.42 -11.76 32.32
CA GLY A 718 -5.22 -12.44 31.30
C GLY A 718 -5.07 -13.97 31.40
N GLY A 719 -3.84 -14.46 31.44
CA GLY A 719 -3.56 -15.90 31.54
C GLY A 719 -4.26 -16.56 32.74
N PHE A 720 -4.29 -15.91 33.91
CA PHE A 720 -5.00 -16.44 35.08
C PHE A 720 -6.52 -16.30 34.97
N THR A 721 -7.03 -15.15 34.48
CA THR A 721 -8.47 -14.91 34.41
C THR A 721 -9.16 -15.73 33.33
N ASP A 722 -8.47 -16.03 32.23
CA ASP A 722 -9.01 -16.72 31.05
C ASP A 722 -9.44 -18.15 31.36
N ILE A 723 -8.79 -18.82 32.32
CA ILE A 723 -9.23 -20.11 32.84
C ILE A 723 -10.69 -20.02 33.31
N PHE A 724 -11.01 -19.02 34.13
CA PHE A 724 -12.36 -18.88 34.66
C PHE A 724 -13.34 -18.31 33.64
N VAL A 725 -12.90 -17.31 32.86
CA VAL A 725 -13.74 -16.64 31.86
C VAL A 725 -14.15 -17.61 30.75
N HIS A 726 -13.21 -18.33 30.13
CA HIS A 726 -13.56 -19.27 29.05
C HIS A 726 -14.36 -20.46 29.56
N THR A 727 -14.04 -21.01 30.75
CA THR A 727 -14.85 -22.10 31.34
C THR A 727 -16.27 -21.65 31.62
N TYR A 728 -16.48 -20.44 32.15
CA TYR A 728 -17.80 -19.91 32.42
C TYR A 728 -18.59 -19.61 31.13
N THR A 729 -17.98 -18.89 30.18
CA THR A 729 -18.61 -18.55 28.89
C THR A 729 -18.93 -19.82 28.09
N GLY A 730 -17.99 -20.75 28.00
CA GLY A 730 -18.20 -22.04 27.36
C GLY A 730 -19.32 -22.83 28.04
N LYS A 731 -19.38 -22.85 29.38
CA LYS A 731 -20.48 -23.48 30.13
C LYS A 731 -21.83 -22.88 29.79
N LYS A 732 -21.91 -21.56 29.65
CA LYS A 732 -23.14 -20.84 29.30
C LYS A 732 -23.62 -21.16 27.88
N GLU A 733 -22.69 -21.36 26.94
CA GLU A 733 -23.00 -21.60 25.52
C GLU A 733 -23.30 -23.05 25.19
N GLN A 734 -22.54 -24.01 25.74
CA GLN A 734 -22.61 -25.44 25.36
C GLN A 734 -22.67 -26.39 26.56
N GLY A 735 -23.07 -25.90 27.74
CA GLY A 735 -23.19 -26.72 28.96
C GLY A 735 -21.86 -27.35 29.38
N ALA A 736 -21.88 -28.61 29.84
CA ALA A 736 -20.69 -29.29 30.33
C ALA A 736 -19.58 -29.43 29.27
N ILE A 737 -19.94 -29.66 28.00
CA ILE A 737 -18.99 -29.77 26.88
C ILE A 737 -18.29 -28.43 26.64
N GLY A 738 -19.04 -27.34 26.70
CA GLY A 738 -18.46 -26.00 26.57
C GLY A 738 -17.59 -25.62 27.77
N ALA A 739 -17.94 -26.05 28.98
CA ALA A 739 -17.10 -25.85 30.16
C ALA A 739 -15.72 -26.52 30.01
N ALA A 740 -15.70 -27.76 29.51
CA ALA A 740 -14.46 -28.50 29.24
C ALA A 740 -13.63 -27.85 28.13
N LYS A 741 -14.25 -27.46 27.00
CA LYS A 741 -13.57 -26.71 25.93
C LYS A 741 -13.01 -25.38 26.44
N GLY A 742 -13.79 -24.66 27.24
CA GLY A 742 -13.40 -23.39 27.85
C GLY A 742 -12.22 -23.55 28.81
N LEU A 743 -12.21 -24.60 29.63
CA LEU A 743 -11.08 -24.93 30.50
C LEU A 743 -9.81 -25.22 29.69
N GLY A 744 -9.94 -26.00 28.60
CA GLY A 744 -8.84 -26.26 27.67
C GLY A 744 -8.25 -24.98 27.06
N LYS A 745 -9.11 -24.09 26.54
CA LYS A 745 -8.68 -22.77 26.03
C LYS A 745 -7.99 -21.94 27.10
N GLY A 746 -8.55 -21.90 28.31
CA GLY A 746 -8.00 -21.15 29.43
C GLY A 746 -6.62 -21.63 29.89
N VAL A 747 -6.39 -22.96 29.95
CA VAL A 747 -5.07 -23.53 30.29
C VAL A 747 -4.04 -23.20 29.21
N VAL A 748 -4.42 -23.32 27.93
CA VAL A 748 -3.54 -22.92 26.82
C VAL A 748 -3.21 -21.44 26.92
N SER A 749 -4.20 -20.58 27.18
CA SER A 749 -4.01 -19.14 27.36
C SER A 749 -3.08 -18.82 28.54
N LEU A 750 -3.22 -19.50 29.69
CA LEU A 750 -2.31 -19.33 30.83
C LEU A 750 -0.86 -19.61 30.43
N VAL A 751 -0.60 -20.75 29.79
CA VAL A 751 0.76 -21.13 29.39
C VAL A 751 1.33 -20.15 28.38
N THR A 752 0.57 -19.81 27.34
CA THR A 752 1.10 -18.97 26.25
C THR A 752 1.26 -17.52 26.68
N LYS A 753 0.27 -16.92 27.36
CA LYS A 753 0.33 -15.52 27.80
C LYS A 753 1.37 -15.29 28.90
N SER A 754 1.51 -16.20 29.88
CA SER A 754 2.54 -16.04 30.93
C SER A 754 3.96 -16.20 30.39
N THR A 755 4.16 -17.12 29.45
CA THR A 755 5.45 -17.31 28.78
C THR A 755 5.78 -16.09 27.92
N ALA A 756 4.83 -15.62 27.10
CA ALA A 756 4.97 -14.39 26.33
C ALA A 756 5.28 -13.17 27.21
N ALA A 757 4.56 -13.00 28.33
CA ALA A 757 4.80 -11.92 29.28
C ALA A 757 6.24 -11.92 29.79
N THR A 758 6.76 -13.10 30.13
CA THR A 758 8.13 -13.26 30.66
C THR A 758 9.19 -12.93 29.60
N PHE A 759 9.04 -13.45 28.39
CA PHE A 759 9.95 -13.12 27.29
C PHE A 759 9.85 -11.64 26.88
N GLY A 760 8.65 -11.05 26.94
CA GLY A 760 8.39 -9.63 26.69
C GLY A 760 9.23 -8.69 27.54
N LEU A 761 9.56 -9.06 28.78
CA LEU A 761 10.43 -8.27 29.66
C LEU A 761 11.85 -8.10 29.13
N VAL A 762 12.30 -8.99 28.24
CA VAL A 762 13.63 -8.95 27.63
C VAL A 762 13.55 -8.50 26.17
N SER A 763 12.58 -9.01 25.41
CA SER A 763 12.48 -8.78 23.97
C SER A 763 12.10 -7.34 23.63
N TYR A 764 11.13 -6.71 24.32
CA TYR A 764 10.75 -5.33 24.02
C TYR A 764 11.84 -4.30 24.36
N PRO A 765 12.55 -4.38 25.51
CA PRO A 765 13.69 -3.51 25.76
C PRO A 765 14.84 -3.73 24.77
N ALA A 766 15.15 -4.99 24.42
CA ALA A 766 16.19 -5.30 23.43
C ALA A 766 15.84 -4.73 22.03
N GLN A 767 14.58 -4.87 21.61
CA GLN A 767 14.05 -4.24 20.40
C GLN A 767 14.17 -2.71 20.47
N GLY A 768 13.87 -2.12 21.62
CA GLY A 768 14.05 -0.68 21.87
C GLY A 768 15.50 -0.21 21.79
N ILE A 769 16.46 -0.99 22.29
CA ILE A 769 17.90 -0.72 22.15
C ILE A 769 18.28 -0.75 20.68
N TYR A 770 17.89 -1.79 19.95
CA TYR A 770 18.18 -1.92 18.52
C TYR A 770 17.64 -0.74 17.73
N ARG A 771 16.38 -0.34 17.97
CA ARG A 771 15.78 0.85 17.34
C ARG A 771 16.51 2.14 17.69
N SER A 772 16.99 2.26 18.93
CA SER A 772 17.79 3.42 19.36
C SER A 772 19.13 3.49 18.63
N ILE A 773 19.80 2.34 18.44
CA ILE A 773 21.05 2.24 17.68
C ILE A 773 20.79 2.56 16.20
N TRP A 774 19.76 1.95 15.60
CA TRP A 774 19.38 2.20 14.21
C TRP A 774 19.06 3.67 13.95
N ALA A 775 18.30 4.30 14.85
CA ALA A 775 17.99 5.71 14.80
C ALA A 775 19.24 6.60 14.89
N ALA A 776 20.26 6.19 15.65
CA ALA A 776 21.53 6.91 15.75
C ALA A 776 22.38 6.75 14.49
N SER A 777 22.46 5.54 13.92
CA SER A 777 23.19 5.28 12.66
C SER A 777 22.62 6.04 11.46
N ASN A 778 21.33 6.38 11.49
CA ASN A 778 20.64 7.11 10.42
C ASN A 778 20.36 8.59 10.79
N ALA A 779 21.12 9.15 11.75
CA ALA A 779 20.90 10.52 12.23
C ALA A 779 21.10 11.57 11.12
N ASP A 780 22.09 11.39 10.24
CA ASP A 780 22.41 12.37 9.19
C ASP A 780 21.30 12.51 8.16
N MET A 781 20.67 11.40 7.77
CA MET A 781 19.53 11.42 6.86
C MET A 781 18.32 12.17 7.45
N ARG A 782 18.04 11.96 8.75
CA ARG A 782 16.97 12.70 9.44
C ARG A 782 17.29 14.18 9.56
N ARG A 783 18.57 14.52 9.79
CA ARG A 783 19.02 15.92 9.80
C ARG A 783 18.82 16.58 8.44
N SER A 784 19.13 15.89 7.34
CA SER A 784 18.90 16.44 5.99
C SER A 784 17.43 16.82 5.75
N ILE A 785 16.46 16.01 6.19
CA ILE A 785 15.03 16.35 6.07
C ILE A 785 14.67 17.60 6.89
N GLU A 786 15.21 17.70 8.10
CA GLU A 786 15.01 18.87 8.96
C GLU A 786 15.64 20.14 8.37
N ASP A 787 16.78 20.01 7.68
CA ASP A 787 17.42 21.11 6.95
C ASP A 787 16.54 21.58 5.79
N GLU A 788 16.00 20.66 4.98
CA GLU A 788 15.07 20.98 3.88
C GLU A 788 13.79 21.67 4.40
N LYS A 789 13.28 21.27 5.57
CA LYS A 789 12.15 21.96 6.23
C LYS A 789 12.49 23.39 6.64
N LEU A 790 13.72 23.65 7.09
CA LEU A 790 14.17 25.00 7.45
C LEU A 790 14.41 25.86 6.21
N LEU A 791 15.00 25.29 5.15
CA LEU A 791 15.16 25.95 3.86
C LEU A 791 13.80 26.34 3.26
N GLU A 792 12.80 25.47 3.37
CA GLU A 792 11.44 25.80 2.98
C GLU A 792 10.82 26.88 3.87
N GLY A 793 11.06 26.83 5.18
CA GLY A 793 10.64 27.89 6.10
C GLY A 793 11.20 29.26 5.70
N ASP A 794 12.49 29.31 5.36
CA ASP A 794 13.17 30.52 4.87
C ASP A 794 12.52 31.07 3.60
N TRP A 795 12.20 30.19 2.66
CA TRP A 795 11.54 30.55 1.41
C TRP A 795 10.10 31.07 1.65
N LEU A 796 9.34 30.44 2.55
CA LEU A 796 7.99 30.91 2.89
C LEU A 796 8.00 32.31 3.54
N VAL A 797 8.98 32.59 4.41
CA VAL A 797 9.17 33.90 5.03
C VAL A 797 9.55 34.96 4.00
N SER A 798 10.32 34.61 2.96
CA SER A 798 10.70 35.55 1.91
C SER A 798 9.51 35.94 1.02
N MET A 799 8.60 34.98 0.78
CA MET A 799 7.43 35.12 -0.10
C MET A 799 6.22 35.81 0.56
N SER A 800 6.01 35.69 1.88
CA SER A 800 4.87 36.33 2.55
C SER A 800 5.29 37.50 3.45
N PRO A 801 4.77 38.72 3.20
CA PRO A 801 5.01 39.88 4.07
C PRO A 801 4.50 39.69 5.50
N SER A 802 3.47 38.86 5.71
CA SER A 802 2.88 38.63 7.03
C SER A 802 3.91 38.09 8.04
N TRP A 803 4.77 37.16 7.60
CA TRP A 803 5.81 36.62 8.46
C TRP A 803 6.84 37.67 8.86
N LYS A 804 7.14 38.65 7.99
CA LYS A 804 8.16 39.68 8.26
C LYS A 804 7.78 40.63 9.39
N MET A 805 6.49 40.88 9.59
CA MET A 805 6.02 41.86 10.59
C MET A 805 5.99 41.29 12.02
N ASP A 806 5.89 39.97 12.17
CA ASP A 806 5.65 39.31 13.47
C ASP A 806 6.90 38.67 14.11
N HIS A 807 8.11 38.92 13.60
CA HIS A 807 9.35 38.29 14.11
C HIS A 807 9.54 38.49 15.62
N ALA A 808 9.28 39.69 16.12
CA ALA A 808 9.44 40.01 17.54
C ALA A 808 8.42 39.26 18.41
N ALA A 809 7.16 39.20 17.98
CA ALA A 809 6.10 38.48 18.68
C ALA A 809 6.38 36.97 18.76
N ILE A 810 6.84 36.37 17.65
CA ILE A 810 7.22 34.94 17.62
C ILE A 810 8.34 34.64 18.61
N VAL A 811 9.34 35.53 18.71
CA VAL A 811 10.45 35.37 19.67
C VAL A 811 9.95 35.51 21.11
N GLU A 812 9.10 36.49 21.39
CA GLU A 812 8.51 36.71 22.72
C GLU A 812 7.65 35.52 23.16
N ASP A 813 6.75 35.05 22.29
CA ASP A 813 5.91 33.87 22.53
C ASP A 813 6.76 32.63 22.82
N PHE A 814 7.83 32.42 22.05
CA PHE A 814 8.75 31.31 22.26
C PHE A 814 9.44 31.38 23.63
N GLU A 815 9.95 32.54 24.04
CA GLU A 815 10.56 32.72 25.36
C GLU A 815 9.53 32.54 26.50
N GLY A 816 8.28 32.97 26.30
CA GLY A 816 7.18 32.71 27.22
C GLY A 816 6.88 31.20 27.39
N MET A 817 6.80 30.46 26.28
CA MET A 817 6.62 28.99 26.28
C MET A 817 7.82 28.25 26.89
N ARG A 818 9.03 28.80 26.73
CA ARG A 818 10.27 28.26 27.31
C ARG A 818 10.34 28.53 28.82
N GLY A 819 9.99 29.74 29.26
CA GLY A 819 10.06 30.20 30.65
C GLY A 819 8.99 29.60 31.57
N THR A 820 7.76 29.39 31.09
CA THR A 820 6.66 28.78 31.88
C THR A 820 6.87 27.30 32.20
N ARG A 821 7.76 26.61 31.48
CA ARG A 821 8.03 25.16 31.67
C ARG A 821 9.33 24.87 32.41
N GLY A 822 10.07 25.91 32.80
CA GLY A 822 11.31 25.85 33.59
C GLY A 822 11.12 25.99 35.11
N ARG A 823 9.89 26.23 35.59
CA ARG A 823 9.53 26.17 37.02
C ARG A 823 8.95 24.82 37.40
#